data_AF-A0A2G8PBS7-F1
#
_entry.id   AF-A0A2G8PBS7-F1
#
_cell.length_a   1.000
_cell.length_b   1.000
_cell.length_c   1.000
_cell.angle_alpha   90.00
_cell.angle_beta   90.00
_cell.angle_gamma   90.00
#
_symmetry.space_group_name_H-M   'P 1'
#
loop_
_entity.id
_entity.type
_entity.pdbx_description
1 polymer ?
#
loop_
_entity_poly.entity_id
_entity_poly.type
_entity_poly.pdbx_seq_one_letter_code
_entity_poly.pdbx_strand_id
1 'polypeptide(L)'
;MNPTLQARILEARQLLQQAPNAFAEWLVAFYREQDAKGWREFLRGFCDLPSSSLADESASPSEPEAITLSALEQALVANRLNLAYQLYTPLVRAGILSQEKVLDLLLSLAARLETSPTQEPQQRLQVCLKLREMAFELDPSRRDNAQVLLMRALQAQDELAVSFYGQALLDSLGGEESLDITQEPLLTELLARLWDDGYLDLFFEVATALQALLLEEQKSGFAAFLAQLANAVDPEQAKRYEGLWTIEDLIGDFFQRAARAFFQNSTSDGYSILGEALLAAAESSQAQESFALRLSLLSESMEKLIHAAQPERVNFVIQEIISLISSRKVDLESLKVNDENLYECLTIAKAILFRVCFCWSYLTDDRSLIRRYQQIGGRIFNDCLSLMASQRDFLWSECWQKNQQNYCGSGRANRKLRVGFLGSCFQRHSVGFLSEATLRNLPRSLVDVIYYYYQGWKSEEMASRDNMYQKFRSHENLHFRFFPEGTKPAQVAAQAREDRIDIMIFMDSITSHDANIVAALRSAPIQTGWLGGDAVGLPEFDYFFADPYILPEDAQADYHERIIRLPSYCAVDHLDVVAANEVDFKTSLRIEPKNVVFLTAASAYKRTPKCIDAHLQILKAVPNGVLIVKGSGEIATVIRHYQERAKELGVLDRVRFLAQASSVEEHRGQLALVDLVLDTFPYTGATHTMEALYMGVPVLTLVGRHYYGRMSYSLLKNVGLEDCITWSVEEFIERGIQLGNNPERLAKAKQTIRDSYHRSIVWDPKRLAKAMERVFFELAYEHQLIQSIPPLEDCQAEPKPAESIRLHIGGKQPHPDWKILDRQVGDHVDYVGSAIDLSQFEDNSIEAIYAPYILQRFNYTRELPTALKEWHRVLRFGGQLMISVPDMPTLCRLYLKDEVSLEQRFRIMRMMFGDQVDEQNYYKVGFSWEYLFALLAQVGFRVIRKVDRFGLFNDCSDMVFLGEPVSLNVVATK
;
A
#
# COMPACT_ATOMS: atom_id res chain seq x y z
N MET A 1 -41.86 -37.89 -2.77
CA MET A 1 -40.79 -38.87 -3.12
C MET A 1 -41.44 -40.23 -3.31
N ASN A 2 -41.09 -40.93 -4.38
CA ASN A 2 -41.52 -42.31 -4.65
C ASN A 2 -40.99 -43.25 -3.54
N PRO A 3 -41.81 -44.12 -2.90
CA PRO A 3 -41.37 -45.02 -1.81
C PRO A 3 -40.15 -45.88 -2.17
N THR A 4 -40.06 -46.27 -3.45
CA THR A 4 -38.94 -47.05 -3.99
C THR A 4 -37.63 -46.26 -3.99
N LEU A 5 -37.68 -44.95 -4.23
CA LEU A 5 -36.51 -44.07 -4.25
C LEU A 5 -35.98 -43.80 -2.83
N GLN A 6 -36.88 -43.70 -1.85
CA GLN A 6 -36.52 -43.50 -0.45
C GLN A 6 -35.77 -44.71 0.12
N ALA A 7 -36.16 -45.93 -0.28
CA ALA A 7 -35.43 -47.16 0.03
C ALA A 7 -34.03 -47.17 -0.64
N ARG A 8 -33.93 -46.74 -1.90
CA ARG A 8 -32.64 -46.61 -2.62
C ARG A 8 -31.70 -45.58 -1.99
N ILE A 9 -32.21 -44.46 -1.50
CA ILE A 9 -31.40 -43.46 -0.77
C ILE A 9 -30.86 -44.05 0.54
N LEU A 10 -31.66 -44.83 1.27
CA LEU A 10 -31.22 -45.49 2.50
C LEU A 10 -30.16 -46.56 2.21
N GLU A 11 -30.38 -47.37 1.18
CA GLU A 11 -29.40 -48.35 0.67
C GLU A 11 -28.08 -47.67 0.30
N ALA A 12 -28.13 -46.57 -0.47
CA ALA A 12 -26.97 -45.77 -0.85
C ALA A 12 -26.19 -45.26 0.36
N ARG A 13 -26.87 -44.72 1.38
CA ARG A 13 -26.24 -44.22 2.61
C ARG A 13 -25.59 -45.34 3.42
N GLN A 14 -26.27 -46.49 3.51
CA GLN A 14 -25.74 -47.65 4.22
C GLN A 14 -24.51 -48.23 3.51
N LEU A 15 -24.54 -48.32 2.18
CA LEU A 15 -23.40 -48.75 1.36
C LEU A 15 -22.23 -47.77 1.48
N LEU A 16 -22.48 -46.47 1.41
CA LEU A 16 -21.44 -45.46 1.58
C LEU A 16 -20.73 -45.59 2.94
N GLN A 17 -21.47 -45.94 4.01
CA GLN A 17 -20.91 -46.08 5.35
C GLN A 17 -20.19 -47.42 5.58
N GLN A 18 -20.67 -48.51 4.98
CA GLN A 18 -20.19 -49.88 5.27
C GLN A 18 -19.22 -50.43 4.23
N ALA A 19 -19.37 -50.03 2.96
CA ALA A 19 -18.58 -50.54 1.84
C ALA A 19 -18.46 -49.51 0.69
N PRO A 20 -17.58 -48.49 0.82
CA PRO A 20 -17.45 -47.39 -0.16
C PRO A 20 -17.17 -47.85 -1.60
N ASN A 21 -16.39 -48.92 -1.78
CA ASN A 21 -16.14 -49.47 -3.12
C ASN A 21 -17.41 -50.07 -3.75
N ALA A 22 -18.25 -50.73 -2.95
CA ALA A 22 -19.54 -51.25 -3.43
C ALA A 22 -20.55 -50.11 -3.70
N PHE A 23 -20.49 -49.03 -2.92
CA PHE A 23 -21.25 -47.81 -3.20
C PHE A 23 -20.87 -47.20 -4.56
N ALA A 24 -19.57 -47.13 -4.90
CA ALA A 24 -19.11 -46.58 -6.17
C ALA A 24 -19.68 -47.34 -7.38
N GLU A 25 -19.63 -48.68 -7.35
CA GLU A 25 -20.21 -49.53 -8.40
C GLU A 25 -21.74 -49.38 -8.48
N TRP A 26 -22.39 -49.39 -7.32
CA TRP A 26 -23.84 -49.21 -7.20
C TRP A 26 -24.30 -47.86 -7.76
N LEU A 27 -23.57 -46.78 -7.45
CA LEU A 27 -23.91 -45.42 -7.87
C LEU A 27 -23.86 -45.27 -9.40
N VAL A 28 -22.82 -45.83 -10.03
CA VAL A 28 -22.66 -45.82 -11.49
C VAL A 28 -23.76 -46.62 -12.18
N ALA A 29 -24.10 -47.80 -11.65
CA ALA A 29 -25.20 -48.62 -12.17
C ALA A 29 -26.54 -47.89 -12.00
N PHE A 30 -26.81 -47.35 -10.81
CA PHE A 30 -28.02 -46.61 -10.50
C PHE A 30 -28.19 -45.39 -11.41
N TYR A 31 -27.13 -44.60 -11.62
CA TYR A 31 -27.16 -43.46 -12.54
C TYR A 31 -27.62 -43.86 -13.95
N ARG A 32 -27.09 -44.97 -14.49
CA ARG A 32 -27.42 -45.44 -15.85
C ARG A 32 -28.86 -45.93 -15.99
N GLU A 33 -29.52 -46.28 -14.88
CA GLU A 33 -30.91 -46.76 -14.85
C GLU A 33 -31.94 -45.63 -14.66
N GLN A 34 -31.51 -44.42 -14.26
CA GLN A 34 -32.42 -43.31 -13.98
C GLN A 34 -32.61 -42.38 -15.18
N ASP A 35 -33.81 -41.79 -15.28
CA ASP A 35 -34.02 -40.57 -16.08
C ASP A 35 -33.56 -39.33 -15.29
N ALA A 36 -33.51 -38.17 -15.97
CA ALA A 36 -33.06 -36.92 -15.34
C ALA A 36 -33.89 -36.52 -14.11
N LYS A 37 -35.17 -36.92 -14.05
CA LYS A 37 -36.08 -36.63 -12.95
C LYS A 37 -35.77 -37.51 -11.73
N GLY A 38 -35.64 -38.81 -11.93
CA GLY A 38 -35.27 -39.79 -10.89
C GLY A 38 -33.89 -39.50 -10.30
N TRP A 39 -32.92 -39.14 -11.16
CA TRP A 39 -31.59 -38.74 -10.71
C TRP A 39 -31.61 -37.45 -9.86
N ARG A 40 -32.39 -36.45 -10.26
CA ARG A 40 -32.57 -35.22 -9.48
C ARG A 40 -33.18 -35.49 -8.10
N GLU A 41 -34.25 -36.27 -8.04
CA GLU A 41 -34.89 -36.61 -6.76
C GLU A 41 -33.95 -37.42 -5.86
N PHE A 42 -33.16 -38.34 -6.44
CA PHE A 42 -32.15 -39.08 -5.71
C PHE A 42 -31.10 -38.14 -5.10
N LEU A 43 -30.49 -37.26 -5.90
CA LEU A 43 -29.46 -36.33 -5.42
C LEU A 43 -30.00 -35.39 -4.34
N ARG A 44 -31.23 -34.89 -4.52
CA ARG A 44 -31.90 -34.01 -3.56
C ARG A 44 -32.08 -34.71 -2.21
N GLY A 45 -32.51 -35.97 -2.21
CA GLY A 45 -32.66 -36.77 -0.99
C GLY A 45 -31.34 -37.28 -0.40
N PHE A 46 -30.40 -37.72 -1.24
CA PHE A 46 -29.10 -38.25 -0.82
C PHE A 46 -28.23 -37.16 -0.17
N CYS A 47 -28.22 -35.96 -0.75
CA CYS A 47 -27.45 -34.81 -0.26
C CYS A 47 -28.19 -33.93 0.76
N ASP A 48 -29.41 -34.29 1.18
CA ASP A 48 -30.32 -33.49 2.04
C ASP A 48 -30.51 -32.04 1.57
N LEU A 49 -30.75 -31.84 0.28
CA LEU A 49 -30.93 -30.51 -0.29
C LEU A 49 -32.39 -30.03 -0.12
N PRO A 50 -32.65 -28.71 0.07
CA PRO A 50 -34.01 -28.17 0.22
C PRO A 50 -34.93 -28.51 -0.96
N SER A 51 -36.25 -28.57 -0.74
CA SER A 51 -37.23 -28.90 -1.79
C SER A 51 -37.16 -27.97 -3.02
N SER A 52 -36.77 -26.72 -2.81
CA SER A 52 -36.61 -25.66 -3.82
C SER A 52 -35.24 -25.64 -4.51
N SER A 53 -34.35 -26.57 -4.16
CA SER A 53 -32.99 -26.64 -4.69
C SER A 53 -32.90 -27.48 -5.97
N LEU A 54 -31.97 -27.11 -6.87
CA LEU A 54 -31.86 -27.63 -8.24
C LEU A 54 -33.07 -27.15 -9.08
N ALA A 55 -32.86 -26.16 -9.96
CA ALA A 55 -33.87 -25.33 -10.64
C ALA A 55 -35.14 -26.07 -11.16
N ASP A 56 -36.26 -25.33 -11.16
CA ASP A 56 -37.63 -25.80 -11.33
C ASP A 56 -38.02 -26.18 -12.79
N GLU A 57 -39.07 -27.00 -12.91
CA GLU A 57 -39.51 -27.80 -14.09
C GLU A 57 -39.85 -27.04 -15.39
N SER A 58 -39.64 -25.72 -15.50
CA SER A 58 -40.09 -24.89 -16.63
C SER A 58 -39.04 -24.56 -17.69
N ALA A 59 -37.80 -25.03 -17.56
CA ALA A 59 -36.77 -24.93 -18.60
C ALA A 59 -36.43 -26.33 -19.13
N SER A 60 -36.07 -26.42 -20.43
CA SER A 60 -35.60 -27.63 -21.15
C SER A 60 -34.90 -28.66 -20.25
N PRO A 61 -35.07 -30.00 -20.46
CA PRO A 61 -34.45 -31.00 -19.59
C PRO A 61 -32.95 -30.71 -19.43
N SER A 62 -32.59 -30.19 -18.24
CA SER A 62 -31.20 -29.96 -17.88
C SER A 62 -30.49 -31.30 -17.95
N GLU A 63 -29.40 -31.38 -18.71
CA GLU A 63 -28.61 -32.60 -18.83
C GLU A 63 -28.29 -33.16 -17.42
N PRO A 64 -28.38 -34.49 -17.20
CA PRO A 64 -28.09 -35.13 -15.91
C PRO A 64 -26.75 -34.70 -15.28
N GLU A 65 -25.77 -34.35 -16.12
CA GLU A 65 -24.49 -33.80 -15.71
C GLU A 65 -24.64 -32.44 -14.99
N ALA A 66 -25.42 -31.51 -15.52
CA ALA A 66 -25.67 -30.20 -14.92
C ALA A 66 -26.41 -30.31 -13.57
N ILE A 67 -27.34 -31.28 -13.46
CA ILE A 67 -28.03 -31.59 -12.21
C ILE A 67 -27.02 -32.07 -11.16
N THR A 68 -26.09 -32.93 -11.57
CA THR A 68 -25.03 -33.46 -10.70
C THR A 68 -24.10 -32.36 -10.22
N LEU A 69 -23.63 -31.48 -11.12
CA LEU A 69 -22.76 -30.35 -10.77
C LEU A 69 -23.44 -29.38 -9.78
N SER A 70 -24.73 -29.08 -9.98
CA SER A 70 -25.47 -28.21 -9.05
C SER A 70 -25.68 -28.87 -7.68
N ALA A 71 -25.90 -30.19 -7.63
CA ALA A 71 -25.99 -30.90 -6.35
C ALA A 71 -24.64 -30.94 -5.62
N LEU A 72 -23.55 -31.16 -6.37
CA LEU A 72 -22.18 -31.09 -5.85
C LEU A 72 -21.88 -29.71 -5.28
N GLU A 73 -22.19 -28.64 -6.02
CA GLU A 73 -21.98 -27.25 -5.55
C GLU A 73 -22.65 -27.02 -4.20
N GLN A 74 -23.91 -27.42 -4.07
CA GLN A 74 -24.65 -27.22 -2.83
C GLN A 74 -24.12 -28.06 -1.67
N ALA A 75 -23.71 -29.30 -1.93
CA ALA A 75 -23.08 -30.16 -0.92
C ALA A 75 -21.75 -29.56 -0.44
N LEU A 76 -20.93 -29.05 -1.35
CA LEU A 76 -19.65 -28.39 -1.04
C LEU A 76 -19.86 -27.08 -0.27
N VAL A 77 -20.83 -26.25 -0.67
CA VAL A 77 -21.22 -25.02 0.07
C VAL A 77 -21.73 -25.34 1.47
N ALA A 78 -22.40 -26.47 1.66
CA ALA A 78 -22.83 -26.97 2.96
C ALA A 78 -21.71 -27.67 3.77
N ASN A 79 -20.45 -27.56 3.33
CA ASN A 79 -19.27 -28.19 3.94
C ASN A 79 -19.35 -29.73 4.06
N ARG A 80 -20.00 -30.39 3.11
CA ARG A 80 -20.12 -31.85 3.04
C ARG A 80 -19.08 -32.45 2.09
N LEU A 81 -17.81 -32.11 2.31
CA LEU A 81 -16.70 -32.42 1.38
C LEU A 81 -16.56 -33.92 1.08
N ASN A 82 -16.61 -34.78 2.11
CA ASN A 82 -16.51 -36.23 1.93
C ASN A 82 -17.69 -36.80 1.12
N LEU A 83 -18.91 -36.30 1.35
CA LEU A 83 -20.08 -36.73 0.58
C LEU A 83 -19.93 -36.37 -0.89
N ALA A 84 -19.49 -35.14 -1.18
CA ALA A 84 -19.24 -34.69 -2.54
C ALA A 84 -18.13 -35.52 -3.21
N TYR A 85 -17.02 -35.76 -2.51
CA TYR A 85 -15.91 -36.61 -2.97
C TYR A 85 -16.37 -38.00 -3.39
N GLN A 86 -17.11 -38.67 -2.52
CA GLN A 86 -17.63 -40.02 -2.75
C GLN A 86 -18.67 -40.05 -3.87
N LEU A 87 -19.35 -38.93 -4.14
CA LEU A 87 -20.34 -38.82 -5.21
C LEU A 87 -19.69 -38.60 -6.58
N TYR A 88 -18.79 -37.63 -6.74
CA TYR A 88 -18.23 -37.33 -8.07
C TYR A 88 -17.18 -38.34 -8.50
N THR A 89 -16.37 -38.88 -7.58
CA THR A 89 -15.20 -39.71 -7.93
C THR A 89 -15.57 -40.95 -8.77
N PRO A 90 -16.61 -41.74 -8.41
CA PRO A 90 -17.06 -42.86 -9.24
C PRO A 90 -17.62 -42.43 -10.60
N LEU A 91 -18.32 -41.29 -10.65
CA LEU A 91 -18.95 -40.79 -11.87
C LEU A 91 -17.93 -40.26 -12.88
N VAL A 92 -16.89 -39.57 -12.39
CA VAL A 92 -15.75 -39.13 -13.22
C VAL A 92 -14.99 -40.34 -13.75
N ARG A 93 -14.64 -41.31 -12.89
CA ARG A 93 -13.96 -42.56 -13.29
C ARG A 93 -14.75 -43.37 -14.32
N ALA A 94 -16.08 -43.32 -14.27
CA ALA A 94 -16.95 -43.99 -15.23
C ALA A 94 -17.19 -43.20 -16.54
N GLY A 95 -16.61 -42.00 -16.69
CA GLY A 95 -16.81 -41.12 -17.84
C GLY A 95 -18.22 -40.51 -17.93
N ILE A 96 -18.98 -40.55 -16.83
CA ILE A 96 -20.35 -40.04 -16.74
C ILE A 96 -20.38 -38.53 -16.49
N LEU A 97 -19.42 -38.05 -15.71
CA LEU A 97 -19.27 -36.65 -15.31
C LEU A 97 -17.92 -36.15 -15.80
N SER A 98 -17.90 -35.02 -16.50
CA SER A 98 -16.66 -34.43 -17.01
C SER A 98 -15.73 -34.06 -15.85
N GLN A 99 -14.50 -34.58 -15.91
CA GLN A 99 -13.43 -34.23 -14.98
C GLN A 99 -13.18 -32.72 -14.96
N GLU A 100 -13.12 -32.09 -16.13
CA GLU A 100 -12.87 -30.64 -16.30
C GLU A 100 -13.96 -29.81 -15.63
N LYS A 101 -15.25 -30.18 -15.79
CA LYS A 101 -16.36 -29.45 -15.16
C LYS A 101 -16.36 -29.57 -13.63
N VAL A 102 -15.95 -30.72 -13.08
CA VAL A 102 -15.83 -30.90 -11.62
C VAL A 102 -14.65 -30.11 -11.09
N LEU A 103 -13.53 -30.14 -11.80
CA LEU A 103 -12.34 -29.36 -11.49
C LEU A 103 -12.66 -27.86 -11.43
N ASP A 104 -13.31 -27.32 -12.46
CA ASP A 104 -13.73 -25.91 -12.51
C ASP A 104 -14.68 -25.55 -11.37
N LEU A 105 -15.60 -26.46 -11.00
CA LEU A 105 -16.49 -26.27 -9.86
C LEU A 105 -15.71 -26.18 -8.54
N LEU A 106 -14.76 -27.08 -8.30
CA LEU A 106 -13.94 -27.09 -7.08
C LEU A 106 -13.08 -25.83 -6.97
N LEU A 107 -12.39 -25.45 -8.06
CA LEU A 107 -11.53 -24.27 -8.09
C LEU A 107 -12.32 -22.96 -7.97
N SER A 108 -13.48 -22.84 -8.63
CA SER A 108 -14.34 -21.66 -8.52
C SER A 108 -14.95 -21.51 -7.13
N LEU A 109 -15.29 -22.61 -6.45
CA LEU A 109 -15.72 -22.58 -5.05
C LEU A 109 -14.57 -22.18 -4.12
N ALA A 110 -13.37 -22.73 -4.31
CA ALA A 110 -12.19 -22.37 -3.54
C ALA A 110 -11.88 -20.87 -3.66
N ALA A 111 -11.91 -20.30 -4.87
CA ALA A 111 -11.69 -18.87 -5.11
C ALA A 111 -12.79 -17.97 -4.50
N ARG A 112 -14.07 -18.39 -4.55
CA ARG A 112 -15.18 -17.69 -3.88
C ARG A 112 -15.01 -17.69 -2.36
N LEU A 113 -14.51 -18.78 -1.79
CA LEU A 113 -14.23 -18.86 -0.36
C LEU A 113 -13.07 -17.96 0.03
N GLU A 114 -11.98 -17.93 -0.75
CA GLU A 114 -10.83 -17.04 -0.50
C GLU A 114 -11.25 -15.55 -0.37
N THR A 115 -12.26 -15.13 -1.13
CA THR A 115 -12.73 -13.73 -1.19
C THR A 115 -13.94 -13.42 -0.28
N SER A 116 -14.53 -14.41 0.39
CA SER A 116 -15.79 -14.22 1.15
C SER A 116 -15.58 -13.58 2.54
N PRO A 117 -16.25 -12.45 2.88
CA PRO A 117 -16.05 -11.77 4.17
C PRO A 117 -16.87 -12.34 5.34
N THR A 118 -17.70 -13.37 5.14
CA THR A 118 -18.80 -13.73 6.06
C THR A 118 -18.52 -14.89 7.04
N GLN A 119 -17.38 -15.58 6.94
CA GLN A 119 -17.04 -16.75 7.76
C GLN A 119 -15.74 -16.58 8.57
N GLU A 120 -15.60 -17.31 9.68
CA GLU A 120 -14.35 -17.33 10.46
C GLU A 120 -13.15 -17.71 9.56
N PRO A 121 -12.05 -16.91 9.57
CA PRO A 121 -10.94 -17.06 8.63
C PRO A 121 -10.30 -18.45 8.61
N GLN A 122 -10.14 -19.10 9.77
CA GLN A 122 -9.47 -20.39 9.87
C GLN A 122 -10.28 -21.54 9.27
N GLN A 123 -11.59 -21.62 9.59
CA GLN A 123 -12.47 -22.65 9.04
C GLN A 123 -12.58 -22.51 7.52
N ARG A 124 -12.71 -21.29 7.03
CA ARG A 124 -12.73 -20.98 5.59
C ARG A 124 -11.47 -21.44 4.88
N LEU A 125 -10.30 -21.15 5.46
CA LEU A 125 -9.01 -21.55 4.90
C LEU A 125 -8.89 -23.08 4.81
N GLN A 126 -9.35 -23.79 5.84
CA GLN A 126 -9.32 -25.25 5.87
C GLN A 126 -10.21 -25.88 4.77
N VAL A 127 -11.42 -25.35 4.58
CA VAL A 127 -12.34 -25.82 3.53
C VAL A 127 -11.77 -25.50 2.14
N CYS A 128 -11.23 -24.29 1.95
CA CYS A 128 -10.57 -23.90 0.72
C CYS A 128 -9.41 -24.83 0.36
N LEU A 129 -8.53 -25.14 1.33
CA LEU A 129 -7.41 -26.06 1.13
C LEU A 129 -7.89 -27.45 0.71
N LYS A 130 -8.93 -27.98 1.36
CA LYS A 130 -9.50 -29.29 1.01
C LYS A 130 -10.10 -29.32 -0.39
N LEU A 131 -10.79 -28.27 -0.82
CA LEU A 131 -11.29 -28.18 -2.20
C LEU A 131 -10.16 -28.20 -3.23
N ARG A 132 -9.06 -27.51 -2.94
CA ARG A 132 -7.87 -27.48 -3.80
C ARG A 132 -7.14 -28.83 -3.82
N GLU A 133 -7.04 -29.52 -2.69
CA GLU A 133 -6.50 -30.89 -2.63
C GLU A 133 -7.36 -31.87 -3.44
N MET A 134 -8.69 -31.77 -3.32
CA MET A 134 -9.62 -32.57 -4.11
C MET A 134 -9.49 -32.29 -5.62
N ALA A 135 -9.31 -31.03 -6.00
CA ALA A 135 -9.02 -30.63 -7.38
C ALA A 135 -7.68 -31.17 -7.86
N PHE A 136 -6.66 -31.17 -7.00
CA PHE A 136 -5.34 -31.71 -7.29
C PHE A 136 -5.36 -33.22 -7.49
N GLU A 137 -6.15 -33.97 -6.71
CA GLU A 137 -6.32 -35.42 -6.93
C GLU A 137 -6.95 -35.75 -8.29
N LEU A 138 -7.82 -34.86 -8.80
CA LEU A 138 -8.43 -35.03 -10.12
C LEU A 138 -7.43 -34.74 -11.24
N ASP A 139 -6.68 -33.66 -11.11
CA ASP A 139 -5.69 -33.27 -12.11
C ASP A 139 -4.47 -32.57 -11.45
N PRO A 140 -3.40 -33.33 -11.16
CA PRO A 140 -2.16 -32.79 -10.61
C PRO A 140 -1.44 -31.85 -11.59
N SER A 141 -1.73 -31.92 -12.89
CA SER A 141 -1.07 -31.11 -13.92
C SER A 141 -1.60 -29.67 -14.00
N ARG A 142 -2.64 -29.33 -13.23
CA ARG A 142 -3.18 -27.97 -13.13
C ARG A 142 -2.22 -27.04 -12.40
N ARG A 143 -1.39 -26.37 -13.19
CA ARG A 143 -0.38 -25.41 -12.75
C ARG A 143 -0.93 -24.37 -11.77
N ASP A 144 -2.07 -23.76 -12.09
CA ASP A 144 -2.73 -22.72 -11.27
C ASP A 144 -3.06 -23.22 -9.85
N ASN A 145 -3.51 -24.47 -9.73
CA ASN A 145 -3.80 -25.06 -8.43
C ASN A 145 -2.54 -25.54 -7.70
N ALA A 146 -1.58 -26.16 -8.42
CA ALA A 146 -0.31 -26.60 -7.87
C ALA A 146 0.49 -25.43 -7.25
N GLN A 147 0.50 -24.27 -7.93
CA GLN A 147 1.10 -23.04 -7.42
C GLN A 147 0.50 -22.63 -6.06
N VAL A 148 -0.83 -22.59 -5.94
CA VAL A 148 -1.48 -22.19 -4.68
C VAL A 148 -1.20 -23.18 -3.56
N LEU A 149 -1.25 -24.49 -3.84
CA LEU A 149 -0.96 -25.52 -2.86
C LEU A 149 0.49 -25.48 -2.38
N LEU A 150 1.45 -25.29 -3.30
CA LEU A 150 2.86 -25.09 -2.95
C LEU A 150 3.06 -23.86 -2.06
N MET A 151 2.40 -22.73 -2.38
CA MET A 151 2.47 -21.51 -1.56
C MET A 151 1.95 -21.78 -0.14
N ARG A 152 0.85 -22.53 -0.01
CA ARG A 152 0.30 -22.93 1.30
C ARG A 152 1.25 -23.85 2.06
N ALA A 153 1.88 -24.81 1.38
CA ALA A 153 2.87 -25.70 1.99
C ALA A 153 4.08 -24.93 2.53
N LEU A 154 4.59 -23.95 1.77
CA LEU A 154 5.67 -23.05 2.20
C LEU A 154 5.25 -22.21 3.42
N GLN A 155 4.05 -21.63 3.40
CA GLN A 155 3.50 -20.87 4.53
C GLN A 155 3.32 -21.73 5.80
N ALA A 156 2.99 -23.02 5.63
CA ALA A 156 2.82 -23.98 6.71
C ALA A 156 4.13 -24.63 7.17
N GLN A 157 5.24 -24.42 6.45
CA GLN A 157 6.52 -25.08 6.67
C GLN A 157 6.41 -26.62 6.65
N ASP A 158 5.58 -27.16 5.74
CA ASP A 158 5.40 -28.60 5.56
C ASP A 158 6.33 -29.12 4.44
N GLU A 159 7.51 -29.61 4.83
CA GLU A 159 8.55 -30.06 3.88
C GLU A 159 8.07 -31.15 2.91
N LEU A 160 7.22 -32.08 3.38
CA LEU A 160 6.70 -33.16 2.54
C LEU A 160 5.73 -32.61 1.49
N ALA A 161 4.84 -31.71 1.90
CA ALA A 161 3.91 -31.05 0.98
C ALA A 161 4.65 -30.14 -0.01
N VAL A 162 5.71 -29.45 0.42
CA VAL A 162 6.56 -28.62 -0.46
C VAL A 162 7.19 -29.48 -1.56
N SER A 163 7.79 -30.62 -1.20
CA SER A 163 8.36 -31.54 -2.18
C SER A 163 7.29 -32.09 -3.14
N PHE A 164 6.14 -32.49 -2.62
CA PHE A 164 5.08 -33.10 -3.40
C PHE A 164 4.43 -32.11 -4.40
N TYR A 165 4.03 -30.93 -3.94
CA TYR A 165 3.44 -29.91 -4.81
C TYR A 165 4.49 -29.22 -5.69
N GLY A 166 5.75 -29.17 -5.25
CA GLY A 166 6.88 -28.70 -6.04
C GLY A 166 7.11 -29.57 -7.27
N GLN A 167 7.14 -30.89 -7.10
CA GLN A 167 7.25 -31.82 -8.22
C GLN A 167 6.07 -31.70 -9.19
N ALA A 168 4.84 -31.58 -8.67
CA ALA A 168 3.67 -31.42 -9.52
C ALA A 168 3.68 -30.11 -10.32
N LEU A 169 4.16 -29.02 -9.71
CA LEU A 169 4.40 -27.77 -10.44
C LEU A 169 5.43 -27.98 -11.54
N LEU A 170 6.56 -28.63 -11.25
CA LEU A 170 7.59 -28.92 -12.25
C LEU A 170 7.05 -29.74 -13.43
N ASP A 171 6.28 -30.81 -13.14
CA ASP A 171 5.66 -31.66 -14.15
C ASP A 171 4.66 -30.88 -15.02
N SER A 172 3.94 -29.91 -14.42
CA SER A 172 2.99 -29.05 -15.15
C SER A 172 3.65 -28.06 -16.12
N LEU A 173 4.97 -27.81 -15.98
CA LEU A 173 5.74 -26.92 -16.85
C LEU A 173 6.23 -27.62 -18.12
N GLY A 174 5.90 -28.90 -18.36
CA GLY A 174 6.32 -29.65 -19.55
C GLY A 174 5.60 -29.31 -20.87
N GLY A 175 4.83 -28.21 -20.97
CA GLY A 175 4.02 -27.84 -22.15
C GLY A 175 4.73 -26.95 -23.18
N GLU A 176 4.15 -26.81 -24.40
CA GLU A 176 4.74 -26.05 -25.52
C GLU A 176 4.39 -24.54 -25.55
N GLU A 177 3.61 -24.03 -24.61
CA GLU A 177 3.16 -22.64 -24.63
C GLU A 177 4.21 -21.69 -24.06
N SER A 178 4.52 -20.63 -24.82
CA SER A 178 5.41 -19.56 -24.37
C SER A 178 4.76 -18.74 -23.26
N LEU A 179 5.53 -18.39 -22.23
CA LEU A 179 5.08 -17.73 -21.02
C LEU A 179 5.72 -16.35 -20.85
N ASP A 180 4.92 -15.35 -20.49
CA ASP A 180 5.43 -14.05 -20.02
C ASP A 180 5.44 -14.05 -18.49
N ILE A 181 6.63 -14.19 -17.87
CA ILE A 181 6.74 -14.26 -16.40
C ILE A 181 6.22 -13.00 -15.72
N THR A 182 6.22 -11.86 -16.42
CA THR A 182 5.72 -10.60 -15.87
C THR A 182 4.19 -10.57 -15.75
N GLN A 183 3.49 -11.58 -16.26
CA GLN A 183 2.06 -11.83 -16.07
C GLN A 183 1.79 -12.93 -15.03
N GLU A 184 2.82 -13.48 -14.38
CA GLU A 184 2.74 -14.61 -13.45
C GLU A 184 3.21 -14.18 -12.05
N PRO A 185 2.46 -13.30 -11.34
CA PRO A 185 2.87 -12.75 -10.05
C PRO A 185 2.99 -13.82 -8.97
N LEU A 186 2.06 -14.79 -8.94
CA LEU A 186 2.09 -15.89 -7.96
C LEU A 186 3.32 -16.78 -8.15
N LEU A 187 3.68 -17.07 -9.40
CA LEU A 187 4.85 -17.87 -9.72
C LEU A 187 6.15 -17.17 -9.32
N THR A 188 6.22 -15.85 -9.54
CA THR A 188 7.36 -15.03 -9.12
C THR A 188 7.48 -15.00 -7.59
N GLU A 189 6.35 -14.85 -6.89
CA GLU A 189 6.29 -14.90 -5.42
C GLU A 189 6.71 -16.28 -4.89
N LEU A 190 6.29 -17.36 -5.54
CA LEU A 190 6.69 -18.73 -5.20
C LEU A 190 8.19 -18.95 -5.32
N LEU A 191 8.79 -18.53 -6.44
CA LEU A 191 10.24 -18.65 -6.63
C LEU A 191 11.01 -17.84 -5.60
N ALA A 192 10.59 -16.60 -5.33
CA ALA A 192 11.18 -15.79 -4.27
C ALA A 192 11.08 -16.51 -2.91
N ARG A 193 9.95 -17.13 -2.61
CA ARG A 193 9.73 -17.85 -1.36
C ARG A 193 10.55 -19.13 -1.24
N LEU A 194 10.67 -19.92 -2.32
CA LEU A 194 11.52 -21.10 -2.36
C LEU A 194 12.98 -20.75 -2.08
N TRP A 195 13.46 -19.65 -2.67
CA TRP A 195 14.79 -19.12 -2.41
C TRP A 195 14.95 -18.68 -0.96
N ASP A 196 14.01 -17.88 -0.44
CA ASP A 196 14.04 -17.31 0.91
C ASP A 196 13.97 -18.36 2.02
N ASP A 197 13.19 -19.43 1.83
CA ASP A 197 13.05 -20.53 2.78
C ASP A 197 14.13 -21.60 2.61
N GLY A 198 15.04 -21.46 1.64
CA GLY A 198 16.20 -22.34 1.45
C GLY A 198 15.95 -23.61 0.63
N TYR A 199 14.82 -23.71 -0.09
CA TYR A 199 14.53 -24.81 -1.02
C TYR A 199 15.23 -24.61 -2.37
N LEU A 200 16.56 -24.50 -2.34
CA LEU A 200 17.35 -24.04 -3.49
C LEU A 200 17.33 -25.01 -4.67
N ASP A 201 17.34 -26.32 -4.42
CA ASP A 201 17.25 -27.34 -5.48
C ASP A 201 15.94 -27.20 -6.26
N LEU A 202 14.80 -27.18 -5.56
CA LEU A 202 13.47 -27.00 -6.15
C LEU A 202 13.33 -25.64 -6.84
N PHE A 203 13.90 -24.57 -6.25
CA PHE A 203 13.98 -23.26 -6.88
C PHE A 203 14.64 -23.34 -8.26
N PHE A 204 15.84 -23.92 -8.34
CA PHE A 204 16.59 -23.99 -9.58
C PHE A 204 15.93 -24.94 -10.60
N GLU A 205 15.32 -26.04 -10.17
CA GLU A 205 14.56 -26.93 -11.05
C GLU A 205 13.37 -26.20 -11.69
N VAL A 206 12.51 -25.57 -10.88
CA VAL A 206 11.35 -24.83 -11.37
C VAL A 206 11.78 -23.63 -12.21
N ALA A 207 12.75 -22.84 -11.76
CA ALA A 207 13.23 -21.67 -12.49
C ALA A 207 13.88 -22.05 -13.84
N THR A 208 14.62 -23.16 -13.91
CA THR A 208 15.20 -23.63 -15.18
C THR A 208 14.13 -24.13 -16.14
N ALA A 209 13.15 -24.89 -15.65
CA ALA A 209 12.02 -25.32 -16.47
C ALA A 209 11.26 -24.11 -17.03
N LEU A 210 11.05 -23.07 -16.21
CA LEU A 210 10.42 -21.83 -16.64
C LEU A 210 11.24 -21.08 -17.68
N GLN A 211 12.57 -21.00 -17.52
CA GLN A 211 13.45 -20.30 -18.46
C GLN A 211 13.26 -20.80 -19.89
N ALA A 212 13.05 -22.10 -20.09
CA ALA A 212 12.82 -22.68 -21.41
C ALA A 212 11.48 -22.25 -22.05
N LEU A 213 10.47 -21.98 -21.22
CA LEU A 213 9.13 -21.55 -21.64
C LEU A 213 9.00 -20.05 -21.85
N LEU A 214 9.92 -19.23 -21.33
CA LEU A 214 9.77 -17.78 -21.41
C LEU A 214 9.72 -17.28 -22.85
N LEU A 215 9.15 -16.09 -23.06
CA LEU A 215 9.30 -15.37 -24.33
C LEU A 215 10.79 -15.19 -24.68
N GLU A 216 11.13 -15.28 -25.97
CA GLU A 216 12.54 -15.18 -26.43
C GLU A 216 13.27 -13.94 -25.90
N GLU A 217 12.58 -12.80 -25.80
CA GLU A 217 13.13 -11.55 -25.26
C GLU A 217 13.43 -11.58 -23.74
N GLN A 218 12.90 -12.57 -23.01
CA GLN A 218 13.08 -12.75 -21.57
C GLN A 218 14.10 -13.84 -21.24
N LYS A 219 14.33 -14.79 -22.17
CA LYS A 219 15.13 -16.00 -21.92
C LYS A 219 16.56 -15.71 -21.49
N SER A 220 17.26 -14.83 -22.21
CA SER A 220 18.68 -14.52 -21.95
C SER A 220 18.85 -13.73 -20.64
N GLY A 221 18.01 -12.72 -20.42
CA GLY A 221 17.98 -11.95 -19.17
C GLY A 221 17.67 -12.81 -17.94
N PHE A 222 16.74 -13.76 -18.05
CA PHE A 222 16.44 -14.69 -16.96
C PHE A 222 17.58 -15.69 -16.74
N ALA A 223 18.18 -16.22 -17.80
CA ALA A 223 19.35 -17.08 -17.70
C ALA A 223 20.53 -16.37 -17.04
N ALA A 224 20.78 -15.09 -17.38
CA ALA A 224 21.79 -14.27 -16.74
C ALA A 224 21.53 -14.10 -15.23
N PHE A 225 20.28 -13.83 -14.86
CA PHE A 225 19.83 -13.74 -13.47
C PHE A 225 20.08 -15.05 -12.70
N LEU A 226 19.63 -16.18 -13.24
CA LEU A 226 19.82 -17.50 -12.62
C LEU A 226 21.30 -17.88 -12.54
N ALA A 227 22.10 -17.55 -13.54
CA ALA A 227 23.54 -17.78 -13.52
C ALA A 227 24.23 -17.03 -12.38
N GLN A 228 23.86 -15.77 -12.11
CA GLN A 228 24.45 -15.00 -11.01
C GLN A 228 24.07 -15.59 -9.64
N LEU A 229 22.81 -16.02 -9.48
CA LEU A 229 22.37 -16.68 -8.25
C LEU A 229 23.04 -18.04 -8.06
N ALA A 230 23.12 -18.85 -9.11
CA ALA A 230 23.77 -20.15 -9.07
C ALA A 230 25.26 -20.02 -8.72
N ASN A 231 25.99 -19.08 -9.32
CA ASN A 231 27.41 -18.86 -9.02
C ASN A 231 27.69 -18.59 -7.53
N ALA A 232 26.75 -17.96 -6.82
CA ALA A 232 26.90 -17.64 -5.40
C ALA A 232 26.61 -18.83 -4.47
N VAL A 233 25.81 -19.79 -4.91
CA VAL A 233 25.32 -20.91 -4.08
C VAL A 233 25.94 -22.24 -4.49
N ASP A 234 25.91 -22.55 -5.79
CA ASP A 234 26.46 -23.77 -6.38
C ASP A 234 27.04 -23.48 -7.78
N PRO A 235 28.38 -23.32 -7.88
CA PRO A 235 29.06 -23.08 -9.15
C PRO A 235 28.87 -24.19 -10.20
N GLU A 236 28.55 -25.43 -9.81
CA GLU A 236 28.26 -26.49 -10.79
C GLU A 236 26.89 -26.29 -11.43
N GLN A 237 25.89 -25.86 -10.65
CA GLN A 237 24.58 -25.47 -11.17
C GLN A 237 24.68 -24.30 -12.17
N ALA A 238 25.62 -23.36 -11.95
CA ALA A 238 25.82 -22.22 -12.84
C ALA A 238 26.24 -22.62 -14.27
N LYS A 239 26.94 -23.76 -14.43
CA LYS A 239 27.35 -24.29 -15.75
C LYS A 239 26.16 -24.59 -16.67
N ARG A 240 24.98 -24.86 -16.11
CA ARG A 240 23.75 -25.12 -16.88
C ARG A 240 23.28 -23.92 -17.70
N TYR A 241 23.73 -22.72 -17.33
CA TYR A 241 23.37 -21.47 -18.00
C TYR A 241 24.49 -20.93 -18.90
N GLU A 242 25.63 -21.63 -19.01
CA GLU A 242 26.73 -21.22 -19.88
C GLU A 242 26.28 -21.16 -21.35
N GLY A 243 26.60 -20.05 -22.03
CA GLY A 243 26.23 -19.82 -23.42
C GLY A 243 24.76 -19.44 -23.66
N LEU A 244 23.93 -19.34 -22.61
CA LEU A 244 22.52 -18.91 -22.72
C LEU A 244 22.32 -17.40 -22.55
N TRP A 245 23.37 -16.66 -22.19
CA TRP A 245 23.34 -15.23 -21.92
C TRP A 245 24.70 -14.57 -22.21
N THR A 246 24.72 -13.24 -22.33
CA THR A 246 25.93 -12.42 -22.46
C THR A 246 26.00 -11.36 -21.36
N ILE A 247 27.18 -10.77 -21.15
CA ILE A 247 27.37 -9.75 -20.10
C ILE A 247 26.41 -8.55 -20.25
N GLU A 248 25.97 -8.23 -21.46
CA GLU A 248 25.00 -7.18 -21.75
C GLU A 248 23.60 -7.49 -21.19
N ASP A 249 23.23 -8.77 -21.04
CA ASP A 249 21.95 -9.16 -20.43
C ASP A 249 21.85 -8.73 -18.97
N LEU A 250 22.99 -8.59 -18.26
CA LEU A 250 23.03 -8.14 -16.86
C LEU A 250 22.58 -6.68 -16.68
N ILE A 251 22.72 -5.87 -17.72
CA ILE A 251 22.25 -4.48 -17.75
C ILE A 251 20.94 -4.34 -18.53
N GLY A 252 20.35 -5.45 -18.95
CA GLY A 252 19.07 -5.51 -19.64
C GLY A 252 17.90 -5.24 -18.68
N ASP A 253 16.84 -4.63 -19.22
CA ASP A 253 15.64 -4.27 -18.47
C ASP A 253 14.99 -5.48 -17.76
N PHE A 254 14.97 -6.63 -18.42
CA PHE A 254 14.37 -7.84 -17.84
C PHE A 254 15.12 -8.32 -16.59
N PHE A 255 16.46 -8.34 -16.61
CA PHE A 255 17.27 -8.73 -15.44
C PHE A 255 16.94 -7.84 -14.23
N GLN A 256 16.79 -6.54 -14.46
CA GLN A 256 16.47 -5.57 -13.41
C GLN A 256 15.07 -5.80 -12.83
N ARG A 257 14.09 -6.08 -13.70
CA ARG A 257 12.72 -6.43 -13.29
C ARG A 257 12.67 -7.74 -12.50
N ALA A 258 13.39 -8.77 -12.93
CA ALA A 258 13.48 -10.05 -12.23
C ALA A 258 14.08 -9.87 -10.82
N ALA A 259 15.23 -9.18 -10.71
CA ALA A 259 15.86 -8.90 -9.42
C ALA A 259 14.92 -8.17 -8.45
N ARG A 260 14.17 -7.18 -8.94
CA ARG A 260 13.19 -6.46 -8.11
C ARG A 260 12.03 -7.36 -7.70
N ALA A 261 11.44 -8.10 -8.64
CA ALA A 261 10.27 -8.92 -8.36
C ALA A 261 10.57 -10.04 -7.36
N PHE A 262 11.79 -10.60 -7.40
CA PHE A 262 12.21 -11.68 -6.49
C PHE A 262 12.67 -11.14 -5.14
N PHE A 263 13.42 -10.04 -5.11
CA PHE A 263 14.16 -9.67 -3.90
C PHE A 263 13.69 -8.40 -3.18
N GLN A 264 12.72 -7.64 -3.73
CA GLN A 264 12.28 -6.36 -3.14
C GLN A 264 11.87 -6.44 -1.66
N ASN A 265 11.36 -7.59 -1.18
CA ASN A 265 11.04 -7.83 0.23
C ASN A 265 11.59 -9.18 0.73
N SER A 266 12.66 -9.66 0.11
CA SER A 266 13.20 -10.98 0.38
C SER A 266 13.91 -11.04 1.74
N THR A 267 13.81 -12.20 2.39
CA THR A 267 14.52 -12.54 3.63
C THR A 267 15.88 -13.21 3.41
N SER A 268 16.42 -13.15 2.20
CA SER A 268 17.74 -13.67 1.82
C SER A 268 18.66 -12.58 1.29
N ASP A 269 19.90 -12.95 0.93
CA ASP A 269 20.96 -12.02 0.48
C ASP A 269 20.95 -11.78 -1.04
N GLY A 270 19.78 -11.88 -1.69
CA GLY A 270 19.67 -11.84 -3.16
C GLY A 270 20.18 -10.55 -3.81
N TYR A 271 19.90 -9.38 -3.23
CA TYR A 271 20.41 -8.12 -3.75
C TYR A 271 21.92 -7.99 -3.55
N SER A 272 22.42 -8.42 -2.40
CA SER A 272 23.85 -8.50 -2.12
C SER A 272 24.57 -9.36 -3.17
N ILE A 273 24.07 -10.57 -3.43
CA ILE A 273 24.63 -11.50 -4.43
C ILE A 273 24.69 -10.85 -5.81
N LEU A 274 23.58 -10.29 -6.29
CA LEU A 274 23.53 -9.69 -7.63
C LEU A 274 24.38 -8.43 -7.73
N GLY A 275 24.40 -7.60 -6.69
CA GLY A 275 25.22 -6.39 -6.64
C GLY A 275 26.71 -6.70 -6.75
N GLU A 276 27.16 -7.72 -6.03
CA GLU A 276 28.54 -8.21 -6.07
C GLU A 276 28.89 -8.85 -7.42
N ALA A 277 27.98 -9.65 -7.98
CA ALA A 277 28.16 -10.24 -9.30
C ALA A 277 28.31 -9.19 -10.41
N LEU A 278 27.49 -8.14 -10.38
CA LEU A 278 27.58 -7.01 -11.32
C LEU A 278 28.89 -6.23 -11.15
N LEU A 279 29.36 -6.07 -9.91
CA LEU A 279 30.63 -5.40 -9.63
C LEU A 279 31.81 -6.21 -10.19
N ALA A 280 31.82 -7.54 -9.97
CA ALA A 280 32.82 -8.43 -10.55
C ALA A 280 32.76 -8.45 -12.09
N ALA A 281 31.56 -8.42 -12.67
CA ALA A 281 31.39 -8.33 -14.13
C ALA A 281 31.98 -7.02 -14.69
N ALA A 282 31.88 -5.91 -13.96
CA ALA A 282 32.48 -4.63 -14.35
C ALA A 282 34.03 -4.65 -14.37
N GLU A 283 34.65 -5.60 -13.67
CA GLU A 283 36.11 -5.81 -13.66
C GLU A 283 36.61 -6.77 -14.74
N SER A 284 35.70 -7.47 -15.44
CA SER A 284 36.06 -8.41 -16.51
C SER A 284 36.80 -7.74 -17.67
N SER A 285 37.63 -8.50 -18.39
CA SER A 285 38.37 -7.99 -19.55
C SER A 285 37.44 -7.40 -20.62
N GLN A 286 36.31 -8.07 -20.89
CA GLN A 286 35.30 -7.59 -21.82
C GLN A 286 34.70 -6.23 -21.40
N ALA A 287 34.37 -6.06 -20.12
CA ALA A 287 33.85 -4.79 -19.63
C ALA A 287 34.91 -3.68 -19.65
N GLN A 288 36.18 -4.00 -19.35
CA GLN A 288 37.26 -3.01 -19.37
C GLN A 288 37.52 -2.41 -20.77
N GLU A 289 37.19 -3.14 -21.83
CA GLU A 289 37.29 -2.65 -23.22
C GLU A 289 36.18 -1.66 -23.60
N SER A 290 35.04 -1.65 -22.88
CA SER A 290 33.88 -0.80 -23.17
C SER A 290 33.48 0.06 -21.98
N PHE A 291 33.76 1.36 -22.07
CA PHE A 291 33.39 2.32 -21.01
C PHE A 291 31.89 2.35 -20.71
N ALA A 292 31.05 2.33 -21.74
CA ALA A 292 29.60 2.37 -21.55
C ALA A 292 29.09 1.11 -20.83
N LEU A 293 29.61 -0.08 -21.21
CA LEU A 293 29.25 -1.33 -20.56
C LEU A 293 29.70 -1.34 -19.08
N ARG A 294 30.96 -0.98 -18.82
CA ARG A 294 31.50 -0.91 -17.45
C ARG A 294 30.73 0.09 -16.58
N LEU A 295 30.43 1.28 -17.10
CA LEU A 295 29.68 2.30 -16.37
C LEU A 295 28.24 1.83 -16.06
N SER A 296 27.58 1.15 -17.00
CA SER A 296 26.26 0.57 -16.77
C SER A 296 26.30 -0.55 -15.73
N LEU A 297 27.27 -1.46 -15.78
CA LEU A 297 27.43 -2.52 -14.78
C LEU A 297 27.66 -1.96 -13.37
N LEU A 298 28.53 -0.95 -13.22
CA LEU A 298 28.73 -0.25 -11.95
C LEU A 298 27.44 0.43 -11.48
N SER A 299 26.72 1.08 -12.39
CA SER A 299 25.46 1.77 -12.08
C SER A 299 24.38 0.81 -11.58
N GLU A 300 24.25 -0.36 -12.21
CA GLU A 300 23.29 -1.40 -11.80
C GLU A 300 23.75 -2.13 -10.53
N SER A 301 25.05 -2.39 -10.36
CA SER A 301 25.62 -2.91 -9.10
C SER A 301 25.26 -2.00 -7.93
N MET A 302 25.44 -0.70 -8.10
CA MET A 302 25.11 0.29 -7.08
C MET A 302 23.63 0.28 -6.69
N GLU A 303 22.73 0.09 -7.65
CA GLU A 303 21.29 -0.05 -7.40
C GLU A 303 20.98 -1.27 -6.52
N LYS A 304 21.61 -2.43 -6.80
CA LYS A 304 21.38 -3.64 -6.00
C LYS A 304 21.95 -3.49 -4.60
N LEU A 305 23.17 -2.97 -4.48
CA LEU A 305 23.87 -2.80 -3.20
C LEU A 305 23.19 -1.79 -2.27
N ILE A 306 22.55 -0.75 -2.81
CA ILE A 306 21.79 0.19 -1.98
C ILE A 306 20.56 -0.53 -1.40
N HIS A 307 19.83 -1.32 -2.21
CA HIS A 307 18.72 -2.16 -1.72
C HIS A 307 19.14 -3.22 -0.70
N ALA A 308 20.40 -3.66 -0.74
CA ALA A 308 21.03 -4.53 0.25
C ALA A 308 21.44 -3.83 1.56
N ALA A 309 21.20 -2.52 1.70
CA ALA A 309 21.68 -1.72 2.85
C ALA A 309 23.18 -1.84 3.11
N GLN A 310 24.00 -1.84 2.05
CA GLN A 310 25.46 -1.89 2.11
C GLN A 310 26.12 -0.54 1.76
N PRO A 311 26.02 0.48 2.63
CA PRO A 311 26.44 1.84 2.31
C PRO A 311 27.94 1.97 1.99
N GLU A 312 28.81 1.17 2.62
CA GLU A 312 30.25 1.18 2.31
C GLU A 312 30.53 0.70 0.89
N ARG A 313 29.84 -0.36 0.45
CA ARG A 313 29.98 -0.90 -0.92
C ARG A 313 29.41 0.06 -1.95
N VAL A 314 28.25 0.67 -1.67
CA VAL A 314 27.69 1.72 -2.53
C VAL A 314 28.68 2.88 -2.67
N ASN A 315 29.28 3.36 -1.56
CA ASN A 315 30.27 4.44 -1.64
C ASN A 315 31.52 4.03 -2.44
N PHE A 316 31.99 2.79 -2.30
CA PHE A 316 33.07 2.26 -3.13
C PHE A 316 32.72 2.31 -4.63
N VAL A 317 31.53 1.82 -5.01
CA VAL A 317 31.10 1.85 -6.41
C VAL A 317 30.95 3.29 -6.93
N ILE A 318 30.49 4.23 -6.12
CA ILE A 318 30.49 5.66 -6.48
C ILE A 318 31.92 6.13 -6.81
N GLN A 319 32.90 5.81 -5.98
CA GLN A 319 34.30 6.20 -6.25
C GLN A 319 34.82 5.57 -7.55
N GLU A 320 34.47 4.31 -7.82
CA GLU A 320 34.81 3.65 -9.08
C GLU A 320 34.16 4.33 -10.29
N ILE A 321 32.88 4.72 -10.20
CA ILE A 321 32.19 5.48 -11.26
C ILE A 321 32.88 6.83 -11.50
N ILE A 322 33.15 7.60 -10.44
CA ILE A 322 33.80 8.91 -10.56
C ILE A 322 35.23 8.77 -11.12
N SER A 323 35.98 7.76 -10.67
CA SER A 323 37.31 7.42 -11.17
C SER A 323 37.29 7.03 -12.65
N LEU A 324 36.36 6.16 -13.04
CA LEU A 324 36.17 5.72 -14.42
C LEU A 324 35.89 6.91 -15.34
N ILE A 325 34.98 7.80 -14.94
CA ILE A 325 34.65 9.00 -15.71
C ILE A 325 35.86 9.94 -15.81
N SER A 326 36.58 10.15 -14.69
CA SER A 326 37.76 11.02 -14.65
C SER A 326 38.94 10.48 -15.47
N SER A 327 39.10 9.15 -15.55
CA SER A 327 40.18 8.47 -16.27
C SER A 327 40.16 8.72 -17.78
N ARG A 328 39.00 9.11 -18.32
CA ARG A 328 38.84 9.53 -19.72
C ARG A 328 39.53 10.87 -20.03
N LYS A 329 40.23 11.47 -19.06
CA LYS A 329 40.80 12.84 -19.11
C LYS A 329 39.74 13.90 -19.47
N VAL A 330 38.49 13.58 -19.16
CA VAL A 330 37.36 14.48 -19.34
C VAL A 330 37.17 15.21 -18.02
N ASP A 331 37.43 16.51 -18.03
CA ASP A 331 36.93 17.37 -16.98
C ASP A 331 35.41 17.50 -17.15
N LEU A 332 34.66 16.90 -16.23
CA LEU A 332 33.20 16.88 -16.25
C LEU A 332 32.59 18.28 -16.23
N GLU A 333 33.27 19.26 -15.65
CA GLU A 333 32.78 20.64 -15.58
C GLU A 333 32.86 21.33 -16.95
N SER A 334 33.83 20.94 -17.79
CA SER A 334 34.07 21.53 -19.11
C SER A 334 33.70 20.62 -20.29
N LEU A 335 33.18 19.40 -20.04
CA LEU A 335 32.74 18.46 -21.08
C LEU A 335 31.69 19.10 -21.99
N LYS A 336 31.95 19.06 -23.31
CA LYS A 336 31.02 19.51 -24.36
C LYS A 336 30.41 18.31 -25.08
N VAL A 337 29.10 18.32 -25.22
CA VAL A 337 28.35 17.30 -25.98
C VAL A 337 28.39 17.62 -27.47
N ASN A 338 28.64 16.61 -28.29
CA ASN A 338 28.64 16.65 -29.75
C ASN A 338 28.17 15.29 -30.32
N ASP A 339 28.08 15.18 -31.64
CA ASP A 339 27.53 13.99 -32.30
C ASP A 339 28.35 12.71 -32.02
N GLU A 340 29.67 12.84 -31.85
CA GLU A 340 30.58 11.71 -31.64
C GLU A 340 30.48 11.14 -30.23
N ASN A 341 30.20 11.98 -29.23
CA ASN A 341 30.17 11.57 -27.81
C ASN A 341 28.77 11.58 -27.18
N LEU A 342 27.72 11.82 -27.97
CA LEU A 342 26.34 11.98 -27.49
C LEU A 342 25.87 10.81 -26.61
N TYR A 343 26.03 9.58 -27.09
CA TYR A 343 25.57 8.38 -26.35
C TYR A 343 26.35 8.15 -25.05
N GLU A 344 27.67 8.39 -25.09
CA GLU A 344 28.53 8.31 -23.91
C GLU A 344 28.15 9.37 -22.87
N CYS A 345 27.99 10.63 -23.30
CA CYS A 345 27.56 11.73 -22.45
C CYS A 345 26.17 11.49 -21.84
N LEU A 346 25.24 10.93 -22.62
CA LEU A 346 23.91 10.56 -22.12
C LEU A 346 24.01 9.49 -21.04
N THR A 347 24.86 8.49 -21.22
CA THR A 347 25.09 7.43 -20.23
C THR A 347 25.72 7.99 -18.95
N ILE A 348 26.72 8.87 -19.07
CA ILE A 348 27.34 9.58 -17.95
C ILE A 348 26.31 10.39 -17.18
N ALA A 349 25.52 11.20 -17.88
CA ALA A 349 24.50 12.05 -17.26
C ALA A 349 23.47 11.23 -16.49
N LYS A 350 23.00 10.11 -17.06
CA LYS A 350 22.06 9.20 -16.39
C LYS A 350 22.66 8.57 -15.13
N ALA A 351 23.90 8.09 -15.21
CA ALA A 351 24.60 7.50 -14.06
C ALA A 351 24.77 8.55 -12.94
N ILE A 352 25.19 9.77 -13.26
CA ILE A 352 25.38 10.82 -12.26
C ILE A 352 24.04 11.24 -11.62
N LEU A 353 23.04 11.60 -12.43
CA LEU A 353 21.76 12.14 -11.93
C LEU A 353 20.93 11.10 -11.19
N PHE A 354 20.68 9.95 -11.83
CA PHE A 354 19.66 9.00 -11.37
C PHE A 354 20.23 7.90 -10.49
N ARG A 355 21.55 7.70 -10.47
CA ARG A 355 22.20 6.66 -9.66
C ARG A 355 23.06 7.28 -8.56
N VAL A 356 24.08 8.06 -8.91
CA VAL A 356 25.04 8.61 -7.93
C VAL A 356 24.39 9.64 -7.00
N CYS A 357 23.73 10.68 -7.54
CA CYS A 357 23.09 11.71 -6.72
C CYS A 357 21.95 11.13 -5.86
N PHE A 358 21.21 10.18 -6.43
CA PHE A 358 20.18 9.44 -5.70
C PHE A 358 20.79 8.67 -4.51
N CYS A 359 21.84 7.87 -4.73
CA CYS A 359 22.49 7.09 -3.67
C CYS A 359 23.16 7.98 -2.61
N TRP A 360 23.83 9.06 -3.00
CA TRP A 360 24.46 9.98 -2.05
C TRP A 360 23.47 10.58 -1.06
N SER A 361 22.25 10.85 -1.49
CA SER A 361 21.19 11.37 -0.61
C SER A 361 20.89 10.44 0.58
N TYR A 362 21.29 9.17 0.52
CA TYR A 362 21.19 8.20 1.61
C TYR A 362 22.46 8.06 2.46
N LEU A 363 23.61 8.47 1.93
CA LEU A 363 24.92 8.21 2.52
C LEU A 363 25.54 9.44 3.18
N THR A 364 25.24 10.64 2.66
CA THR A 364 25.85 11.89 3.10
C THR A 364 24.83 13.01 3.24
N ASP A 365 25.08 13.91 4.17
CA ASP A 365 24.34 15.16 4.33
C ASP A 365 25.09 16.36 3.70
N ASP A 366 26.11 16.09 2.87
CA ASP A 366 26.85 17.11 2.14
C ASP A 366 26.03 17.65 0.96
N ARG A 367 25.22 18.66 1.27
CA ARG A 367 24.44 19.43 0.31
C ARG A 367 25.28 19.96 -0.86
N SER A 368 26.52 20.42 -0.60
CA SER A 368 27.36 21.02 -1.65
C SER A 368 27.83 19.97 -2.66
N LEU A 369 28.21 18.79 -2.17
CA LEU A 369 28.62 17.66 -3.01
C LEU A 369 27.47 17.20 -3.91
N ILE A 370 26.30 16.95 -3.31
CA ILE A 370 25.10 16.49 -4.04
C ILE A 370 24.75 17.49 -5.14
N ARG A 371 24.74 18.80 -4.82
CA ARG A 371 24.37 19.85 -5.78
C ARG A 371 25.35 20.01 -6.91
N ARG A 372 26.66 19.99 -6.62
CA ARG A 372 27.70 20.08 -7.65
C ARG A 372 27.50 19.01 -8.72
N TYR A 373 27.35 17.75 -8.32
CA TYR A 373 27.21 16.65 -9.27
C TYR A 373 25.85 16.63 -9.96
N GLN A 374 24.80 17.05 -9.26
CA GLN A 374 23.49 17.20 -9.89
C GLN A 374 23.51 18.27 -10.99
N GLN A 375 24.16 19.42 -10.75
CA GLN A 375 24.31 20.48 -11.76
C GLN A 375 25.16 20.01 -12.94
N ILE A 376 26.25 19.28 -12.69
CA ILE A 376 27.08 18.67 -13.74
C ILE A 376 26.26 17.70 -14.59
N GLY A 377 25.58 16.74 -13.95
CA GLY A 377 24.77 15.74 -14.64
C GLY A 377 23.61 16.37 -15.41
N GLY A 378 22.94 17.36 -14.81
CA GLY A 378 21.82 18.11 -15.41
C GLY A 378 22.25 18.88 -16.65
N ARG A 379 23.39 19.58 -16.58
CA ARG A 379 23.99 20.27 -17.73
C ARG A 379 24.29 19.31 -18.88
N ILE A 380 24.99 18.21 -18.61
CA ILE A 380 25.35 17.22 -19.64
C ILE A 380 24.08 16.62 -20.25
N PHE A 381 23.09 16.28 -19.42
CA PHE A 381 21.82 15.74 -19.89
C PHE A 381 21.09 16.72 -20.81
N ASN A 382 21.00 17.98 -20.40
CA ASN A 382 20.41 19.05 -21.20
C ASN A 382 21.12 19.23 -22.55
N ASP A 383 22.46 19.26 -22.55
CA ASP A 383 23.25 19.42 -23.77
C ASP A 383 23.02 18.24 -24.73
N CYS A 384 22.91 17.01 -24.21
CA CYS A 384 22.52 15.83 -24.99
C CYS A 384 21.13 15.98 -25.63
N LEU A 385 20.14 16.39 -24.84
CA LEU A 385 18.76 16.51 -25.33
C LEU A 385 18.61 17.65 -26.33
N SER A 386 19.30 18.76 -26.11
CA SER A 386 19.36 19.90 -27.04
C SER A 386 19.95 19.49 -28.39
N LEU A 387 21.05 18.72 -28.37
CA LEU A 387 21.67 18.21 -29.59
C LEU A 387 20.73 17.23 -30.33
N MET A 388 20.13 16.28 -29.61
CA MET A 388 19.16 15.33 -30.17
C MET A 388 17.95 16.03 -30.80
N ALA A 389 17.47 17.12 -30.20
CA ALA A 389 16.37 17.92 -30.75
C ALA A 389 16.79 18.61 -32.07
N SER A 390 18.00 19.18 -32.12
CA SER A 390 18.52 19.87 -33.31
C SER A 390 18.68 18.95 -34.53
N GLN A 391 19.00 17.67 -34.32
CA GLN A 391 19.20 16.68 -35.38
C GLN A 391 17.89 16.18 -36.03
N ARG A 392 16.73 16.37 -35.39
CA ARG A 392 15.45 15.78 -35.82
C ARG A 392 14.51 16.75 -36.54
N ASP A 393 15.02 17.86 -37.09
CA ASP A 393 14.20 18.98 -37.60
C ASP A 393 13.14 19.42 -36.57
N PHE A 394 13.51 19.40 -35.28
CA PHE A 394 12.63 19.83 -34.20
C PHE A 394 12.71 21.36 -34.09
N LEU A 395 12.08 22.07 -35.03
CA LEU A 395 11.97 23.54 -35.06
C LEU A 395 11.05 24.05 -33.92
N TRP A 396 11.49 23.86 -32.68
CA TRP A 396 10.75 24.22 -31.47
C TRP A 396 10.80 25.73 -31.20
N SER A 397 11.92 26.41 -31.44
CA SER A 397 12.00 27.88 -31.25
C SER A 397 11.00 28.62 -32.15
N GLU A 398 10.84 28.18 -33.40
CA GLU A 398 9.84 28.72 -34.32
C GLU A 398 8.42 28.34 -33.92
N CYS A 399 8.17 27.09 -33.51
CA CYS A 399 6.85 26.66 -33.03
C CYS A 399 6.45 27.35 -31.73
N TRP A 400 7.38 27.57 -30.79
CA TRP A 400 7.16 28.28 -29.54
C TRP A 400 6.91 29.76 -29.81
N GLN A 401 7.69 30.44 -30.66
CA GLN A 401 7.40 31.83 -31.04
C GLN A 401 6.04 31.97 -31.76
N LYS A 402 5.68 31.03 -32.64
CA LYS A 402 4.34 30.97 -33.27
C LYS A 402 3.22 30.69 -32.26
N ASN A 403 3.45 29.76 -31.34
CA ASN A 403 2.44 29.37 -30.36
C ASN A 403 2.30 30.41 -29.24
N GLN A 404 3.36 31.10 -28.85
CA GLN A 404 3.31 32.24 -27.94
C GLN A 404 2.40 33.34 -28.52
N GLN A 405 2.48 33.60 -29.83
CA GLN A 405 1.51 34.49 -30.51
C GLN A 405 0.07 33.94 -30.50
N ASN A 406 -0.12 32.62 -30.57
CA ASN A 406 -1.46 31.98 -30.47
C ASN A 406 -2.01 31.96 -29.04
N TYR A 407 -1.16 31.82 -28.01
CA TYR A 407 -1.52 31.90 -26.59
C TYR A 407 -1.83 33.35 -26.18
N CYS A 408 -1.02 34.31 -26.64
CA CYS A 408 -1.24 35.74 -26.41
C CYS A 408 -2.33 36.36 -27.30
N GLY A 409 -2.69 35.70 -28.41
CA GLY A 409 -3.53 36.24 -29.48
C GLY A 409 -5.04 36.12 -29.30
N SER A 410 -5.53 35.53 -28.20
CA SER A 410 -6.96 35.52 -27.88
C SER A 410 -7.19 36.06 -26.46
N GLY A 411 -7.33 37.38 -26.38
CA GLY A 411 -7.71 38.09 -25.15
C GLY A 411 -9.07 37.63 -24.64
N ARG A 412 -9.07 36.69 -23.69
CA ARG A 412 -10.24 36.40 -22.86
C ARG A 412 -9.80 36.45 -21.40
N ALA A 413 -10.02 37.61 -20.78
CA ALA A 413 -10.19 37.67 -19.33
C ALA A 413 -11.24 36.60 -18.95
N ASN A 414 -10.95 35.76 -17.95
CA ASN A 414 -11.78 34.63 -17.48
C ASN A 414 -11.73 33.30 -18.28
N ARG A 415 -10.62 32.93 -18.93
CA ARG A 415 -10.42 31.52 -19.31
C ARG A 415 -9.90 30.70 -18.12
N LYS A 416 -10.30 29.43 -18.03
CA LYS A 416 -9.69 28.49 -17.09
C LYS A 416 -8.24 28.20 -17.49
N LEU A 417 -7.37 28.05 -16.50
CA LEU A 417 -6.00 27.56 -16.74
C LEU A 417 -6.03 26.04 -16.91
N ARG A 418 -5.32 25.53 -17.92
CA ARG A 418 -5.14 24.10 -18.14
C ARG A 418 -3.87 23.63 -17.45
N VAL A 419 -4.02 22.90 -16.36
CA VAL A 419 -2.89 22.42 -15.56
C VAL A 419 -2.78 20.91 -15.69
N GLY A 420 -1.65 20.48 -16.25
CA GLY A 420 -1.30 19.07 -16.40
C GLY A 420 -0.49 18.59 -15.20
N PHE A 421 -0.81 17.40 -14.68
CA PHE A 421 0.01 16.70 -13.70
C PHE A 421 0.50 15.40 -14.32
N LEU A 422 1.82 15.22 -14.42
CA LEU A 422 2.45 14.09 -15.08
C LEU A 422 3.25 13.26 -14.09
N GLY A 423 2.96 11.96 -14.04
CA GLY A 423 3.73 11.01 -13.25
C GLY A 423 3.11 9.61 -13.21
N SER A 424 3.84 8.70 -12.57
CA SER A 424 3.44 7.32 -12.32
C SER A 424 2.63 7.17 -11.01
N CYS A 425 2.38 8.28 -10.31
CA CYS A 425 1.88 8.28 -8.94
C CYS A 425 0.36 8.17 -8.78
N PHE A 426 -0.43 8.11 -9.86
CA PHE A 426 -1.90 8.06 -9.81
C PHE A 426 -2.44 6.65 -9.46
N GLN A 427 -1.86 6.05 -8.42
CA GLN A 427 -2.10 4.69 -7.93
C GLN A 427 -1.64 4.62 -6.46
N ARG A 428 -1.63 3.43 -5.83
CA ARG A 428 -1.02 3.21 -4.51
C ARG A 428 0.49 3.47 -4.53
N HIS A 429 0.84 4.74 -4.39
CA HIS A 429 2.18 5.27 -4.45
C HIS A 429 2.36 6.37 -3.42
N SER A 430 3.57 6.53 -2.87
CA SER A 430 3.90 7.54 -1.86
C SER A 430 3.44 8.95 -2.25
N VAL A 431 3.71 9.36 -3.49
CA VAL A 431 3.27 10.67 -4.02
C VAL A 431 1.75 10.71 -4.21
N GLY A 432 1.12 9.60 -4.60
CA GLY A 432 -0.32 9.50 -4.75
C GLY A 432 -1.04 9.77 -3.44
N PHE A 433 -0.62 9.11 -2.35
CA PHE A 433 -1.17 9.33 -1.01
C PHE A 433 -1.03 10.78 -0.53
N LEU A 434 0.10 11.44 -0.84
CA LEU A 434 0.39 12.80 -0.37
C LEU A 434 -0.20 13.91 -1.24
N SER A 435 -0.67 13.59 -2.45
CA SER A 435 -1.17 14.59 -3.40
C SER A 435 -2.67 14.47 -3.71
N GLU A 436 -3.27 13.28 -3.60
CA GLU A 436 -4.67 13.02 -4.00
C GLU A 436 -5.62 14.09 -3.47
N ALA A 437 -5.61 14.32 -2.16
CA ALA A 437 -6.57 15.20 -1.52
C ALA A 437 -6.40 16.67 -1.96
N THR A 438 -5.16 17.12 -2.11
CA THR A 438 -4.87 18.48 -2.59
C THR A 438 -5.32 18.63 -4.04
N LEU A 439 -5.00 17.65 -4.89
CA LEU A 439 -5.38 17.66 -6.29
C LEU A 439 -6.89 17.52 -6.49
N ARG A 440 -7.60 16.79 -5.62
CA ARG A 440 -9.05 16.66 -5.59
C ARG A 440 -9.72 18.01 -5.33
N ASN A 441 -9.18 18.79 -4.39
CA ASN A 441 -9.70 20.08 -3.93
C ASN A 441 -9.32 21.28 -4.82
N LEU A 442 -8.60 21.08 -5.93
CA LEU A 442 -8.33 22.15 -6.89
C LEU A 442 -9.65 22.71 -7.47
N PRO A 443 -9.81 24.04 -7.53
CA PRO A 443 -11.06 24.68 -7.93
C PRO A 443 -11.33 24.51 -9.43
N ARG A 444 -12.17 23.51 -9.76
CA ARG A 444 -12.53 23.15 -11.14
C ARG A 444 -13.23 24.26 -11.91
N SER A 445 -13.77 25.27 -11.23
CA SER A 445 -14.36 26.46 -11.84
C SER A 445 -13.32 27.36 -12.51
N LEU A 446 -12.08 27.36 -12.03
CA LEU A 446 -10.99 28.23 -12.48
C LEU A 446 -9.83 27.46 -13.14
N VAL A 447 -9.68 26.18 -12.81
CA VAL A 447 -8.61 25.33 -13.33
C VAL A 447 -9.21 24.07 -13.98
N ASP A 448 -8.88 23.85 -15.25
CA ASP A 448 -9.08 22.55 -15.92
C ASP A 448 -7.86 21.68 -15.61
N VAL A 449 -8.10 20.53 -14.95
CA VAL A 449 -7.03 19.64 -14.51
C VAL A 449 -6.97 18.41 -15.40
N ILE A 450 -5.75 18.09 -15.83
CA ILE A 450 -5.46 16.95 -16.68
C ILE A 450 -4.42 16.08 -15.99
N TYR A 451 -4.70 14.79 -15.78
CA TYR A 451 -3.72 13.82 -15.30
C TYR A 451 -3.11 13.06 -16.47
N TYR A 452 -1.78 13.04 -16.54
CA TYR A 452 -0.98 12.24 -17.45
C TYR A 452 -0.39 11.10 -16.65
N TYR A 453 -1.13 9.99 -16.55
CA TYR A 453 -0.66 8.80 -15.86
C TYR A 453 0.35 8.07 -16.75
N TYR A 454 1.62 8.28 -16.46
CA TYR A 454 2.74 7.88 -17.31
C TYR A 454 3.57 6.78 -16.67
N GLN A 455 3.97 5.78 -17.47
CA GLN A 455 4.64 4.56 -17.00
C GLN A 455 3.83 3.88 -15.89
N GLY A 456 2.50 3.87 -16.07
CA GLY A 456 1.58 3.20 -15.17
C GLY A 456 1.52 1.70 -15.41
N TRP A 457 0.38 1.10 -15.08
CA TRP A 457 0.09 -0.30 -15.40
C TRP A 457 0.14 -0.56 -16.91
N LYS A 458 0.29 -1.84 -17.29
CA LYS A 458 0.25 -2.26 -18.70
C LYS A 458 -1.10 -1.99 -19.37
N SER A 459 -2.19 -2.01 -18.60
CA SER A 459 -3.54 -1.69 -19.07
C SER A 459 -4.36 -0.94 -18.02
N GLU A 460 -5.36 -0.19 -18.47
CA GLU A 460 -6.28 0.51 -17.57
C GLU A 460 -7.14 -0.47 -16.74
N GLU A 461 -7.42 -1.67 -17.27
CA GLU A 461 -8.16 -2.69 -16.53
C GLU A 461 -7.38 -3.16 -15.30
N MET A 462 -6.06 -3.35 -15.41
CA MET A 462 -5.22 -3.67 -14.26
C MET A 462 -5.19 -2.52 -13.25
N ALA A 463 -5.02 -1.28 -13.74
CA ALA A 463 -5.04 -0.10 -12.90
C ALA A 463 -6.36 0.05 -12.13
N SER A 464 -7.48 -0.35 -12.74
CA SER A 464 -8.82 -0.23 -12.15
C SER A 464 -9.01 -1.06 -10.87
N ARG A 465 -8.15 -2.05 -10.62
CA ARG A 465 -8.16 -2.87 -9.40
C ARG A 465 -7.56 -2.12 -8.20
N ASP A 466 -6.86 -1.02 -8.44
CA ASP A 466 -6.25 -0.18 -7.41
C ASP A 466 -7.24 0.89 -6.89
N ASN A 467 -7.50 0.89 -5.59
CA ASN A 467 -8.44 1.84 -4.98
C ASN A 467 -7.99 3.30 -5.10
N MET A 468 -6.67 3.57 -5.10
CA MET A 468 -6.17 4.95 -5.22
C MET A 468 -6.32 5.47 -6.66
N TYR A 469 -6.08 4.62 -7.65
CA TYR A 469 -6.41 4.91 -9.05
C TYR A 469 -7.88 5.30 -9.20
N GLN A 470 -8.80 4.54 -8.59
CA GLN A 470 -10.23 4.86 -8.60
C GLN A 470 -10.55 6.19 -7.92
N LYS A 471 -9.88 6.53 -6.81
CA LYS A 471 -10.02 7.84 -6.15
C LYS A 471 -9.66 8.97 -7.12
N PHE A 472 -8.49 8.91 -7.77
CA PHE A 472 -8.10 9.90 -8.77
C PHE A 472 -9.10 10.00 -9.94
N ARG A 473 -9.58 8.86 -10.46
CA ARG A 473 -10.56 8.81 -11.56
C ARG A 473 -11.92 9.41 -11.17
N SER A 474 -12.26 9.40 -9.89
CA SER A 474 -13.52 9.94 -9.36
C SER A 474 -13.53 11.47 -9.20
N HIS A 475 -12.40 12.15 -9.39
CA HIS A 475 -12.35 13.61 -9.26
C HIS A 475 -13.28 14.29 -10.28
N GLU A 476 -13.99 15.32 -9.84
CA GLU A 476 -14.95 16.05 -10.67
C GLU A 476 -14.27 16.81 -11.82
N ASN A 477 -14.92 16.79 -12.99
CA ASN A 477 -14.49 17.54 -14.19
C ASN A 477 -13.03 17.29 -14.59
N LEU A 478 -12.57 16.05 -14.46
CA LEU A 478 -11.20 15.62 -14.74
C LEU A 478 -11.04 15.10 -16.18
N HIS A 479 -9.90 15.43 -16.79
CA HIS A 479 -9.37 14.69 -17.94
C HIS A 479 -8.27 13.73 -17.48
N PHE A 480 -8.41 12.44 -17.78
CA PHE A 480 -7.41 11.42 -17.44
C PHE A 480 -6.81 10.85 -18.73
N ARG A 481 -5.49 10.94 -18.88
CA ARG A 481 -4.72 10.38 -19.99
C ARG A 481 -3.90 9.21 -19.46
N PHE A 482 -4.18 8.01 -19.94
CA PHE A 482 -3.48 6.79 -19.56
C PHE A 482 -2.39 6.48 -20.59
N PHE A 483 -1.14 6.38 -20.14
CA PHE A 483 0.00 5.99 -20.95
C PHE A 483 0.64 4.74 -20.34
N PRO A 484 0.42 3.56 -20.95
CA PRO A 484 0.95 2.31 -20.42
C PRO A 484 2.48 2.30 -20.43
N GLU A 485 3.02 1.37 -19.65
CA GLU A 485 4.45 1.03 -19.68
C GLU A 485 4.97 0.88 -21.13
N GLY A 486 6.15 1.45 -21.40
CA GLY A 486 6.77 1.42 -22.73
C GLY A 486 6.33 2.53 -23.69
N THR A 487 5.40 3.40 -23.28
CA THR A 487 5.04 4.59 -24.05
C THR A 487 6.24 5.54 -24.21
N LYS A 488 6.48 6.01 -25.44
CA LYS A 488 7.62 6.89 -25.74
C LYS A 488 7.38 8.31 -25.21
N PRO A 489 8.38 8.95 -24.56
CA PRO A 489 8.25 10.33 -24.05
C PRO A 489 7.72 11.34 -25.07
N ALA A 490 8.13 11.22 -26.34
CA ALA A 490 7.70 12.12 -27.41
C ALA A 490 6.18 12.08 -27.66
N GLN A 491 5.52 10.93 -27.45
CA GLN A 491 4.07 10.80 -27.59
C GLN A 491 3.34 11.54 -26.48
N VAL A 492 3.83 11.42 -25.24
CA VAL A 492 3.27 12.12 -24.09
C VAL A 492 3.41 13.64 -24.25
N ALA A 493 4.59 14.11 -24.67
CA ALA A 493 4.83 15.52 -24.97
C ALA A 493 3.92 16.04 -26.09
N ALA A 494 3.71 15.26 -27.17
CA ALA A 494 2.80 15.63 -28.24
C ALA A 494 1.34 15.75 -27.75
N GLN A 495 0.88 14.80 -26.94
CA GLN A 495 -0.46 14.83 -26.36
C GLN A 495 -0.66 16.06 -25.46
N ALA A 496 0.32 16.39 -24.61
CA ALA A 496 0.26 17.58 -23.74
C ALA A 496 0.12 18.88 -24.55
N ARG A 497 0.82 18.97 -25.69
CA ARG A 497 0.70 20.14 -26.58
C ARG A 497 -0.65 20.19 -27.29
N GLU A 498 -1.19 19.04 -27.71
CA GLU A 498 -2.53 18.96 -28.29
C GLU A 498 -3.61 19.39 -27.29
N ASP A 499 -3.47 18.97 -26.03
CA ASP A 499 -4.33 19.36 -24.92
C ASP A 499 -4.15 20.85 -24.53
N ARG A 500 -3.14 21.53 -25.08
CA ARG A 500 -2.79 22.95 -24.82
C ARG A 500 -2.60 23.24 -23.33
N ILE A 501 -1.80 22.41 -22.67
CA ILE A 501 -1.45 22.60 -21.26
C ILE A 501 -0.70 23.93 -21.09
N ASP A 502 -1.16 24.75 -20.15
CA ASP A 502 -0.54 26.03 -19.80
C ASP A 502 0.61 25.81 -18.79
N ILE A 503 0.38 24.95 -17.79
CA ILE A 503 1.34 24.62 -16.74
C ILE A 503 1.42 23.10 -16.62
N MET A 504 2.61 22.53 -16.81
CA MET A 504 2.87 21.11 -16.54
C MET A 504 3.60 20.94 -15.21
N ILE A 505 3.07 20.08 -14.35
CA ILE A 505 3.62 19.75 -13.05
C ILE A 505 4.10 18.30 -13.10
N PHE A 506 5.41 18.12 -12.93
CA PHE A 506 6.06 16.81 -12.91
C PHE A 506 6.07 16.25 -11.50
N MET A 507 5.21 15.25 -11.27
CA MET A 507 4.92 14.69 -9.96
C MET A 507 6.08 13.87 -9.38
N ASP A 508 6.90 13.27 -10.24
CA ASP A 508 7.99 12.37 -9.83
C ASP A 508 9.34 13.10 -9.68
N SER A 509 9.45 14.34 -10.17
CA SER A 509 10.67 15.16 -10.12
C SER A 509 11.92 14.36 -10.57
N ILE A 510 13.04 14.41 -9.83
CA ILE A 510 14.28 13.69 -10.23
C ILE A 510 14.13 12.16 -10.28
N THR A 511 13.08 11.58 -9.70
CA THR A 511 12.94 10.12 -9.59
C THR A 511 12.45 9.43 -10.86
N SER A 512 11.97 10.17 -11.86
CA SER A 512 11.51 9.62 -13.14
C SER A 512 12.33 10.12 -14.32
N HIS A 513 13.17 9.25 -14.87
CA HIS A 513 13.99 9.54 -16.04
C HIS A 513 13.15 9.95 -17.26
N ASP A 514 12.12 9.18 -17.58
CA ASP A 514 11.33 9.40 -18.78
C ASP A 514 10.45 10.65 -18.68
N ALA A 515 9.90 10.94 -17.49
CA ALA A 515 9.18 12.19 -17.25
C ALA A 515 10.10 13.40 -17.47
N ASN A 516 11.37 13.31 -17.09
CA ASN A 516 12.36 14.36 -17.33
C ASN A 516 12.70 14.52 -18.82
N ILE A 517 12.63 13.45 -19.63
CA ILE A 517 12.70 13.57 -21.09
C ILE A 517 11.46 14.31 -21.63
N VAL A 518 10.26 14.02 -21.11
CA VAL A 518 9.05 14.78 -21.49
C VAL A 518 9.19 16.26 -21.17
N ALA A 519 9.77 16.61 -20.01
CA ALA A 519 10.06 17.98 -19.63
C ALA A 519 11.07 18.64 -20.58
N ALA A 520 12.16 17.95 -20.92
CA ALA A 520 13.17 18.45 -21.85
C ALA A 520 12.61 18.69 -23.27
N LEU A 521 11.59 17.92 -23.67
CA LEU A 521 10.86 18.17 -24.90
C LEU A 521 9.96 19.42 -24.82
N ARG A 522 9.85 20.10 -23.67
CA ARG A 522 8.93 21.24 -23.43
C ARG A 522 7.49 20.89 -23.81
N SER A 523 6.86 20.14 -22.92
CA SER A 523 5.46 19.70 -23.02
C SER A 523 4.44 20.82 -22.78
N ALA A 524 4.83 21.86 -22.05
CA ALA A 524 4.03 23.06 -21.74
C ALA A 524 4.94 24.31 -21.68
N PRO A 525 4.38 25.53 -21.80
CA PRO A 525 5.16 26.76 -21.73
C PRO A 525 5.73 27.01 -20.33
N ILE A 526 5.01 26.64 -19.27
CA ILE A 526 5.50 26.65 -17.89
C ILE A 526 5.63 25.21 -17.41
N GLN A 527 6.79 24.84 -16.88
CA GLN A 527 7.05 23.50 -16.34
C GLN A 527 7.63 23.59 -14.93
N THR A 528 7.12 22.77 -14.03
CA THR A 528 7.59 22.74 -12.64
C THR A 528 7.66 21.33 -12.07
N GLY A 529 8.65 21.08 -11.21
CA GLY A 529 8.73 19.86 -10.42
C GLY A 529 7.96 20.01 -9.11
N TRP A 530 7.19 18.98 -8.75
CA TRP A 530 6.60 18.89 -7.42
C TRP A 530 6.41 17.43 -6.98
N LEU A 531 7.01 17.18 -5.83
CA LEU A 531 6.73 16.20 -4.78
C LEU A 531 7.57 14.93 -4.75
N GLY A 532 7.65 14.16 -5.84
CA GLY A 532 8.24 12.82 -5.81
C GLY A 532 9.75 12.74 -5.53
N GLY A 533 10.44 13.86 -5.60
CA GLY A 533 11.84 13.96 -5.23
C GLY A 533 12.29 15.41 -5.19
N ASP A 534 13.60 15.58 -5.05
CA ASP A 534 14.25 16.88 -5.19
C ASP A 534 14.12 17.41 -6.63
N ALA A 535 14.45 18.69 -6.83
CA ALA A 535 14.49 19.32 -8.15
C ALA A 535 15.42 18.55 -9.10
N VAL A 536 15.32 18.78 -10.41
CA VAL A 536 16.05 17.98 -11.41
C VAL A 536 17.34 18.69 -11.82
N GLY A 537 17.32 20.01 -11.92
CA GLY A 537 18.44 20.85 -12.35
C GLY A 537 18.53 21.00 -13.88
N LEU A 538 17.46 20.74 -14.63
CA LEU A 538 17.43 20.96 -16.08
C LEU A 538 16.91 22.36 -16.42
N PRO A 539 17.43 23.00 -17.48
CA PRO A 539 16.95 24.29 -17.99
C PRO A 539 15.47 24.33 -18.35
N GLU A 540 14.88 23.18 -18.70
CA GLU A 540 13.47 23.09 -19.07
C GLU A 540 12.50 23.11 -17.89
N PHE A 541 13.00 22.91 -16.66
CA PHE A 541 12.22 23.15 -15.45
C PHE A 541 12.36 24.61 -15.04
N ASP A 542 11.26 25.37 -15.12
CA ASP A 542 11.27 26.78 -14.79
C ASP A 542 11.20 26.99 -13.26
N TYR A 543 10.45 26.12 -12.58
CA TYR A 543 10.17 26.25 -11.14
C TYR A 543 10.27 24.92 -10.39
N PHE A 544 10.52 24.99 -9.08
CA PHE A 544 10.38 23.85 -8.17
C PHE A 544 9.52 24.22 -6.98
N PHE A 545 8.47 23.45 -6.71
CA PHE A 545 7.59 23.69 -5.58
C PHE A 545 8.13 23.02 -4.33
N ALA A 546 8.37 23.85 -3.31
CA ALA A 546 8.83 23.45 -2.00
C ALA A 546 8.04 24.22 -0.93
N ASP A 547 8.42 24.10 0.33
CA ASP A 547 7.90 24.94 1.42
C ASP A 547 9.06 25.60 2.20
N PRO A 548 8.79 26.50 3.16
CA PRO A 548 9.82 27.20 3.91
C PRO A 548 10.76 26.33 4.76
N TYR A 549 10.42 25.07 5.01
CA TYR A 549 11.12 24.21 5.97
C TYR A 549 11.92 23.09 5.29
N ILE A 550 11.34 22.46 4.26
CA ILE A 550 11.94 21.36 3.49
C ILE A 550 13.21 21.80 2.78
N LEU A 551 13.25 23.06 2.34
CA LEU A 551 14.45 23.73 1.86
C LEU A 551 14.78 24.92 2.76
N PRO A 552 16.04 25.15 3.13
CA PRO A 552 16.42 26.35 3.88
C PRO A 552 16.25 27.63 3.04
N GLU A 553 16.27 28.80 3.68
CA GLU A 553 16.06 30.10 3.02
C GLU A 553 17.12 30.37 1.93
N ASP A 554 18.37 29.97 2.19
CA ASP A 554 19.51 30.07 1.27
C ASP A 554 19.51 29.00 0.15
N ALA A 555 18.45 28.18 0.04
CA ALA A 555 18.37 27.10 -0.92
C ALA A 555 18.52 27.57 -2.37
N GLN A 556 18.00 28.76 -2.72
CA GLN A 556 17.96 29.21 -4.11
C GLN A 556 19.32 29.25 -4.80
N ALA A 557 20.42 29.44 -4.06
CA ALA A 557 21.78 29.45 -4.60
C ALA A 557 22.21 28.11 -5.21
N ASP A 558 21.56 27.01 -4.83
CA ASP A 558 21.91 25.67 -5.27
C ASP A 558 21.02 25.14 -6.40
N TYR A 559 19.91 25.83 -6.68
CA TYR A 559 18.88 25.37 -7.58
C TYR A 559 18.87 26.20 -8.86
N HIS A 560 18.82 25.52 -10.00
CA HIS A 560 18.59 26.16 -11.28
C HIS A 560 17.14 26.66 -11.35
N GLU A 561 16.19 25.81 -10.96
CA GLU A 561 14.79 26.15 -10.88
C GLU A 561 14.54 27.29 -9.88
N ARG A 562 13.63 28.22 -10.23
CA ARG A 562 13.17 29.21 -9.25
C ARG A 562 12.29 28.49 -8.22
N ILE A 563 12.69 28.57 -6.94
CA ILE A 563 11.96 27.91 -5.86
C ILE A 563 10.69 28.70 -5.54
N ILE A 564 9.55 28.03 -5.64
CA ILE A 564 8.26 28.56 -5.18
C ILE A 564 7.92 27.95 -3.84
N ARG A 565 7.67 28.79 -2.83
CA ARG A 565 7.38 28.37 -1.46
C ARG A 565 5.87 28.30 -1.23
N LEU A 566 5.33 27.10 -1.33
CA LEU A 566 4.00 26.76 -0.83
C LEU A 566 4.00 26.78 0.70
N PRO A 567 2.84 26.99 1.35
CA PRO A 567 2.76 26.97 2.81
C PRO A 567 3.08 25.59 3.44
N SER A 568 2.94 24.50 2.70
CA SER A 568 3.45 23.16 3.02
C SER A 568 3.72 22.41 1.72
N TYR A 569 4.69 21.48 1.72
CA TYR A 569 5.00 20.69 0.53
C TYR A 569 3.92 19.64 0.20
N CYS A 570 3.13 19.21 1.18
CA CYS A 570 1.96 18.34 0.99
C CYS A 570 0.90 18.52 2.10
N ALA A 571 -0.30 17.98 1.87
CA ALA A 571 -1.39 17.93 2.84
C ALA A 571 -2.34 16.76 2.54
N VAL A 572 -2.89 16.14 3.58
CA VAL A 572 -3.82 15.01 3.51
C VAL A 572 -5.02 15.24 4.42
N ASP A 573 -6.23 14.84 3.98
CA ASP A 573 -7.43 14.84 4.83
C ASP A 573 -7.81 13.42 5.28
N HIS A 574 -7.51 12.40 4.47
CA HIS A 574 -7.88 11.02 4.75
C HIS A 574 -6.82 10.02 4.29
N LEU A 575 -6.53 9.05 5.14
CA LEU A 575 -5.77 7.84 4.79
C LEU A 575 -6.58 6.62 5.19
N ASP A 576 -6.70 5.64 4.29
CA ASP A 576 -7.40 4.39 4.57
C ASP A 576 -6.64 3.58 5.64
N VAL A 577 -7.35 3.02 6.61
CA VAL A 577 -6.77 2.27 7.74
C VAL A 577 -7.60 1.02 8.01
N VAL A 578 -6.92 -0.09 8.30
CA VAL A 578 -7.51 -1.33 8.81
C VAL A 578 -7.00 -1.55 10.23
N ALA A 579 -7.88 -1.91 11.15
CA ALA A 579 -7.48 -2.18 12.54
C ALA A 579 -6.51 -3.37 12.58
N ALA A 580 -5.34 -3.17 13.18
CA ALA A 580 -4.47 -4.29 13.53
C ALA A 580 -5.03 -5.02 14.76
N ASN A 581 -4.90 -6.34 14.80
CA ASN A 581 -5.23 -7.10 16.00
C ASN A 581 -4.18 -6.79 17.08
N GLU A 582 -4.57 -5.99 18.07
CA GLU A 582 -3.69 -5.56 19.15
C GLU A 582 -3.13 -6.73 19.97
N VAL A 583 -3.95 -7.76 20.21
CA VAL A 583 -3.53 -8.94 20.98
C VAL A 583 -2.47 -9.72 20.21
N ASP A 584 -2.71 -10.00 18.93
CA ASP A 584 -1.75 -10.73 18.08
C ASP A 584 -0.47 -9.92 17.91
N PHE A 585 -0.58 -8.61 17.66
CA PHE A 585 0.56 -7.71 17.52
C PHE A 585 1.44 -7.71 18.77
N LYS A 586 0.84 -7.52 19.95
CA LYS A 586 1.60 -7.51 21.22
C LYS A 586 2.15 -8.88 21.57
N THR A 587 1.39 -9.95 21.37
CA THR A 587 1.80 -11.31 21.72
C THR A 587 2.93 -11.81 20.82
N SER A 588 2.79 -11.67 19.50
CA SER A 588 3.82 -12.08 18.53
C SER A 588 5.14 -11.35 18.72
N LEU A 589 5.09 -10.07 19.12
CA LEU A 589 6.26 -9.24 19.38
C LEU A 589 6.70 -9.25 20.86
N ARG A 590 6.04 -10.03 21.72
CA ARG A 590 6.34 -10.12 23.17
C ARG A 590 6.40 -8.75 23.85
N ILE A 591 5.40 -7.92 23.58
CA ILE A 591 5.25 -6.57 24.15
C ILE A 591 4.37 -6.67 25.40
N GLU A 592 4.90 -6.20 26.51
CA GLU A 592 4.19 -6.11 27.79
C GLU A 592 3.56 -4.71 27.99
N PRO A 593 2.52 -4.56 28.83
CA PRO A 593 1.88 -3.26 29.08
C PRO A 593 2.80 -2.17 29.62
N LYS A 594 3.92 -2.53 30.26
CA LYS A 594 4.90 -1.58 30.80
C LYS A 594 5.88 -1.05 29.74
N ASN A 595 5.91 -1.66 28.56
CA ASN A 595 6.90 -1.32 27.55
C ASN A 595 6.58 0.02 26.88
N VAL A 596 7.64 0.73 26.50
CA VAL A 596 7.56 1.84 25.54
C VAL A 596 7.97 1.30 24.18
N VAL A 597 7.09 1.42 23.19
CA VAL A 597 7.27 0.75 21.89
C VAL A 597 7.82 1.73 20.85
N PHE A 598 9.10 1.59 20.52
CA PHE A 598 9.73 2.31 19.42
C PHE A 598 9.52 1.58 18.09
N LEU A 599 9.40 2.33 17.00
CA LEU A 599 9.33 1.77 15.65
C LEU A 599 10.29 2.47 14.70
N THR A 600 10.98 1.70 13.86
CA THR A 600 11.64 2.20 12.65
C THR A 600 11.16 1.40 11.44
N ALA A 601 10.49 2.08 10.51
CA ALA A 601 9.74 1.48 9.40
C ALA A 601 10.34 1.74 8.00
N ALA A 602 11.44 2.48 7.91
CA ALA A 602 12.03 2.92 6.65
C ALA A 602 12.62 1.77 5.81
N SER A 603 12.74 1.95 4.49
CA SER A 603 13.43 1.00 3.60
C SER A 603 14.88 0.76 4.00
N ALA A 604 15.43 -0.40 3.62
CA ALA A 604 16.75 -0.89 3.98
C ALA A 604 17.85 0.14 3.70
N TYR A 605 17.85 0.73 2.50
CA TYR A 605 18.83 1.74 2.09
C TYR A 605 18.84 3.05 2.89
N LYS A 606 17.82 3.31 3.73
CA LYS A 606 17.81 4.49 4.62
C LYS A 606 18.52 4.25 5.95
N ARG A 607 18.99 3.03 6.21
CA ARG A 607 19.46 2.58 7.53
C ARG A 607 20.97 2.46 7.57
N THR A 608 21.65 3.60 7.72
CA THR A 608 23.10 3.62 7.87
C THR A 608 23.53 3.02 9.22
N PRO A 609 24.77 2.50 9.35
CA PRO A 609 25.30 2.03 10.64
C PRO A 609 25.21 3.06 11.76
N LYS A 610 25.40 4.35 11.44
CA LYS A 610 25.26 5.46 12.40
C LYS A 610 23.83 5.62 12.90
N CYS A 611 22.84 5.48 12.01
CA CYS A 611 21.42 5.53 12.36
C CYS A 611 21.03 4.32 13.23
N ILE A 612 21.46 3.11 12.87
CA ILE A 612 21.23 1.89 13.64
C ILE A 612 21.81 2.01 15.06
N ASP A 613 23.06 2.50 15.17
CA ASP A 613 23.70 2.74 16.47
C ASP A 613 22.87 3.71 17.32
N ALA A 614 22.48 4.87 16.77
CA ALA A 614 21.70 5.87 17.50
C ALA A 614 20.37 5.29 18.05
N HIS A 615 19.64 4.51 17.24
CA HIS A 615 18.43 3.82 17.70
C HIS A 615 18.71 2.88 18.88
N LEU A 616 19.78 2.10 18.81
CA LEU A 616 20.12 1.13 19.84
C LEU A 616 20.72 1.78 21.10
N GLN A 617 21.39 2.94 20.99
CA GLN A 617 21.80 3.74 22.15
C GLN A 617 20.58 4.25 22.93
N ILE A 618 19.54 4.73 22.23
CA ILE A 618 18.26 5.09 22.85
C ILE A 618 17.68 3.89 23.59
N LEU A 619 17.56 2.74 22.90
CA LEU A 619 17.03 1.51 23.50
C LEU A 619 17.81 1.09 24.74
N LYS A 620 19.15 1.18 24.72
CA LYS A 620 20.02 0.86 25.86
C LYS A 620 19.71 1.71 27.09
N ALA A 621 19.45 3.00 26.90
CA ALA A 621 19.18 3.94 27.97
C ALA A 621 17.70 4.05 28.39
N VAL A 622 16.78 3.33 27.72
CA VAL A 622 15.36 3.23 28.08
C VAL A 622 15.06 1.80 28.51
N PRO A 623 15.10 1.46 29.82
CA PRO A 623 15.05 0.08 30.30
C PRO A 623 13.78 -0.69 29.91
N ASN A 624 12.64 0.01 29.84
CA ASN A 624 11.36 -0.58 29.43
C ASN A 624 11.11 -0.51 27.92
N GLY A 625 12.07 0.01 27.14
CA GLY A 625 11.92 0.18 25.70
C GLY A 625 11.98 -1.15 24.95
N VAL A 626 11.14 -1.27 23.92
CA VAL A 626 11.21 -2.31 22.89
C VAL A 626 11.32 -1.61 21.54
N LEU A 627 12.28 -2.03 20.70
CA LEU A 627 12.45 -1.48 19.35
C LEU A 627 11.93 -2.47 18.31
N ILE A 628 10.89 -2.07 17.58
CA ILE A 628 10.38 -2.78 16.42
C ILE A 628 11.07 -2.27 15.16
N VAL A 629 11.60 -3.20 14.38
CA VAL A 629 12.30 -2.99 13.11
C VAL A 629 11.44 -3.60 12.01
N LYS A 630 10.92 -2.76 11.11
CA LYS A 630 10.10 -3.17 9.95
C LYS A 630 10.62 -2.46 8.71
N GLY A 631 10.72 -3.10 7.54
CA GLY A 631 11.23 -2.40 6.36
C GLY A 631 11.12 -3.20 5.07
N SER A 632 11.41 -2.57 3.95
CA SER A 632 11.49 -3.17 2.61
C SER A 632 12.91 -3.10 2.06
N GLY A 633 13.20 -3.84 1.00
CA GLY A 633 14.57 -4.13 0.52
C GLY A 633 15.05 -5.48 1.05
N GLU A 634 16.36 -5.66 1.11
CA GLU A 634 16.97 -6.87 1.67
C GLU A 634 16.86 -6.87 3.20
N ILE A 635 15.79 -7.44 3.73
CA ILE A 635 15.51 -7.35 5.17
C ILE A 635 16.50 -8.19 5.99
N ALA A 636 17.07 -9.25 5.41
CA ALA A 636 18.07 -10.10 6.03
C ALA A 636 19.29 -9.30 6.52
N THR A 637 19.84 -8.45 5.66
CA THR A 637 21.00 -7.60 5.98
C THR A 637 20.64 -6.56 7.04
N VAL A 638 19.45 -5.97 6.96
CA VAL A 638 18.95 -5.06 8.01
C VAL A 638 18.84 -5.78 9.36
N ILE A 639 18.26 -6.98 9.39
CA ILE A 639 18.14 -7.80 10.60
C ILE A 639 19.53 -8.06 11.18
N ARG A 640 20.48 -8.50 10.36
CA ARG A 640 21.85 -8.80 10.75
C ARG A 640 22.54 -7.60 11.40
N HIS A 641 22.50 -6.43 10.75
CA HIS A 641 23.10 -5.20 11.28
C HIS A 641 22.52 -4.79 12.65
N TYR A 642 21.19 -4.88 12.82
CA TYR A 642 20.56 -4.60 14.11
C TYR A 642 20.94 -5.65 15.17
N GLN A 643 20.95 -6.94 14.81
CA GLN A 643 21.27 -8.03 15.75
C GLN A 643 22.71 -7.94 16.25
N GLU A 644 23.67 -7.73 15.34
CA GLU A 644 25.09 -7.61 15.67
C GLU A 644 25.32 -6.43 16.62
N ARG A 645 24.84 -5.23 16.25
CA ARG A 645 25.02 -4.04 17.09
C ARG A 645 24.26 -4.14 18.41
N ALA A 646 23.06 -4.73 18.43
CA ALA A 646 22.29 -4.92 19.66
C ALA A 646 22.95 -5.93 20.60
N LYS A 647 23.63 -6.96 20.06
CA LYS A 647 24.41 -7.92 20.85
C LYS A 647 25.59 -7.24 21.54
N GLU A 648 26.33 -6.39 20.82
CA GLU A 648 27.43 -5.60 21.39
C GLU A 648 26.97 -4.66 22.52
N LEU A 649 25.77 -4.09 22.39
CA LEU A 649 25.19 -3.18 23.37
C LEU A 649 24.44 -3.89 24.50
N GLY A 650 24.23 -5.20 24.42
CA GLY A 650 23.51 -6.00 25.41
C GLY A 650 21.99 -5.75 25.43
N VAL A 651 21.37 -5.46 24.28
CA VAL A 651 19.95 -5.10 24.15
C VAL A 651 19.17 -5.95 23.12
N LEU A 652 19.80 -7.01 22.60
CA LEU A 652 19.22 -7.88 21.57
C LEU A 652 17.85 -8.45 21.96
N ASP A 653 17.66 -8.78 23.23
CA ASP A 653 16.42 -9.30 23.79
C ASP A 653 15.24 -8.31 23.74
N ARG A 654 15.49 -7.04 23.38
CA ARG A 654 14.49 -5.97 23.25
C ARG A 654 14.33 -5.43 21.83
N VAL A 655 15.02 -6.02 20.85
CA VAL A 655 14.80 -5.75 19.42
C VAL A 655 13.82 -6.78 18.85
N ARG A 656 12.83 -6.33 18.06
CA ARG A 656 11.82 -7.17 17.41
C ARG A 656 11.79 -6.87 15.92
N PHE A 657 11.60 -7.90 15.11
CA PHE A 657 11.48 -7.77 13.67
C PHE A 657 10.04 -8.08 13.26
N LEU A 658 9.41 -7.13 12.57
CA LEU A 658 8.04 -7.26 12.12
C LEU A 658 8.04 -7.36 10.60
N ALA A 659 7.40 -8.42 10.09
CA ALA A 659 7.23 -8.63 8.65
C ALA A 659 6.43 -7.50 8.00
N GLN A 660 6.48 -7.42 6.67
CA GLN A 660 5.61 -6.51 5.93
C GLN A 660 4.14 -6.83 6.21
N ALA A 661 3.34 -5.78 6.32
CA ALA A 661 1.90 -5.96 6.46
C ALA A 661 1.31 -6.42 5.12
N SER A 662 0.17 -7.11 5.17
CA SER A 662 -0.53 -7.56 3.95
C SER A 662 -1.01 -6.39 3.08
N SER A 663 -1.20 -5.22 3.69
CA SER A 663 -1.63 -4.00 3.04
C SER A 663 -1.07 -2.74 3.73
N VAL A 664 -1.09 -1.60 3.03
CA VAL A 664 -0.67 -0.32 3.62
C VAL A 664 -1.68 0.18 4.66
N GLU A 665 -2.95 -0.20 4.53
CA GLU A 665 -4.00 0.09 5.50
C GLU A 665 -3.74 -0.63 6.84
N GLU A 666 -3.33 -1.89 6.78
CA GLU A 666 -2.93 -2.66 7.96
C GLU A 666 -1.63 -2.09 8.56
N HIS A 667 -0.66 -1.66 7.73
CA HIS A 667 0.53 -0.96 8.21
C HIS A 667 0.16 0.25 9.08
N ARG A 668 -0.80 1.09 8.64
CA ARG A 668 -1.28 2.24 9.43
C ARG A 668 -1.99 1.80 10.71
N GLY A 669 -2.73 0.69 10.68
CA GLY A 669 -3.29 0.06 11.88
C GLY A 669 -2.22 -0.33 12.91
N GLN A 670 -1.10 -0.88 12.44
CA GLN A 670 0.04 -1.24 13.28
C GLN A 670 0.75 0.01 13.84
N LEU A 671 0.84 1.11 13.07
CA LEU A 671 1.37 2.38 13.58
C LEU A 671 0.60 2.86 14.82
N ALA A 672 -0.73 2.70 14.86
CA ALA A 672 -1.53 3.12 16.02
C ALA A 672 -1.16 2.39 17.33
N LEU A 673 -0.44 1.27 17.25
CA LEU A 673 -0.05 0.43 18.39
C LEU A 673 1.37 0.73 18.92
N VAL A 674 2.06 1.71 18.35
CA VAL A 674 3.42 2.10 18.79
C VAL A 674 3.43 3.47 19.47
N ASP A 675 4.50 3.76 20.21
CA ASP A 675 4.61 4.95 21.04
C ASP A 675 5.36 6.11 20.38
N LEU A 676 6.47 5.80 19.72
CA LEU A 676 7.36 6.77 19.09
C LEU A 676 8.02 6.14 17.86
N VAL A 677 7.97 6.82 16.72
CA VAL A 677 8.76 6.45 15.55
C VAL A 677 10.14 7.09 15.63
N LEU A 678 11.18 6.30 15.42
CA LEU A 678 12.55 6.78 15.25
C LEU A 678 12.84 6.88 13.75
N ASP A 679 13.02 8.12 13.29
CA ASP A 679 13.27 8.40 11.88
C ASP A 679 14.70 8.03 11.46
N THR A 680 14.93 7.92 10.17
CA THR A 680 16.26 7.66 9.59
C THR A 680 16.97 8.95 9.19
N PHE A 681 18.30 8.89 9.09
CA PHE A 681 19.13 9.99 8.61
C PHE A 681 20.38 9.43 7.90
N PRO A 682 20.96 10.15 6.91
CA PRO A 682 20.64 11.52 6.46
C PRO A 682 19.38 11.64 5.59
N TYR A 683 18.79 10.52 5.18
CA TYR A 683 17.51 10.51 4.46
C TYR A 683 16.34 10.23 5.42
N THR A 684 15.47 11.22 5.60
CA THR A 684 14.30 11.15 6.51
C THR A 684 13.05 10.51 5.89
N GLY A 685 12.05 10.23 6.72
CA GLY A 685 10.71 9.85 6.29
C GLY A 685 9.96 11.00 5.59
N ALA A 686 8.99 10.63 4.75
CA ALA A 686 8.00 11.54 4.18
C ALA A 686 6.61 10.94 4.36
N THR A 687 6.23 9.96 3.53
CA THR A 687 4.93 9.27 3.64
C THR A 687 4.77 8.56 4.98
N HIS A 688 5.75 7.78 5.43
CA HIS A 688 5.70 7.13 6.74
C HIS A 688 5.57 8.12 7.90
N THR A 689 6.18 9.30 7.78
CA THR A 689 6.08 10.38 8.79
C THR A 689 4.66 10.97 8.78
N MET A 690 4.11 11.24 7.60
CA MET A 690 2.71 11.67 7.46
C MET A 690 1.75 10.64 8.04
N GLU A 691 1.96 9.35 7.76
CA GLU A 691 1.15 8.25 8.29
C GLU A 691 1.24 8.15 9.81
N ALA A 692 2.44 8.25 10.39
CA ALA A 692 2.62 8.24 11.84
C ALA A 692 1.88 9.42 12.50
N LEU A 693 2.06 10.63 11.98
CA LEU A 693 1.38 11.83 12.49
C LEU A 693 -0.14 11.73 12.31
N TYR A 694 -0.62 11.16 11.20
CA TYR A 694 -2.04 10.91 10.96
C TYR A 694 -2.62 9.92 11.99
N MET A 695 -1.85 8.91 12.37
CA MET A 695 -2.21 7.97 13.44
C MET A 695 -1.98 8.52 14.86
N GLY A 696 -1.53 9.76 15.01
CA GLY A 696 -1.31 10.41 16.30
C GLY A 696 -0.03 9.97 17.01
N VAL A 697 0.93 9.43 16.27
CA VAL A 697 2.21 8.91 16.77
C VAL A 697 3.33 9.92 16.49
N PRO A 698 4.07 10.37 17.52
CA PRO A 698 5.21 11.27 17.32
C PRO A 698 6.35 10.58 16.57
N VAL A 699 7.10 11.38 15.83
CA VAL A 699 8.27 10.94 15.07
C VAL A 699 9.45 11.76 15.55
N LEU A 700 10.54 11.12 16.01
CA LEU A 700 11.79 11.78 16.34
C LEU A 700 12.68 11.84 15.11
N THR A 701 13.11 13.04 14.70
CA THR A 701 13.89 13.25 13.47
C THR A 701 15.18 14.06 13.71
N LEU A 702 16.19 13.79 12.89
CA LEU A 702 17.43 14.57 12.79
C LEU A 702 17.37 15.44 11.54
N VAL A 703 17.47 16.74 11.72
CA VAL A 703 17.40 17.72 10.63
C VAL A 703 18.70 17.70 9.81
N GLY A 704 18.59 17.31 8.55
CA GLY A 704 19.67 17.39 7.56
C GLY A 704 19.76 18.74 6.85
N ARG A 705 20.70 18.82 5.90
CA ARG A 705 21.03 20.01 5.10
C ARG A 705 20.41 19.96 3.70
N HIS A 706 20.23 18.78 3.10
CA HIS A 706 19.58 18.63 1.78
C HIS A 706 18.09 18.27 1.86
N TYR A 707 17.38 18.33 0.72
CA TYR A 707 15.92 18.12 0.62
C TYR A 707 15.43 16.87 1.37
N TYR A 708 16.03 15.70 1.07
CA TYR A 708 15.61 14.42 1.67
C TYR A 708 15.91 14.30 3.18
N GLY A 709 16.85 15.08 3.71
CA GLY A 709 17.14 15.17 5.14
C GLY A 709 16.19 16.08 5.92
N ARG A 710 15.21 16.70 5.25
CA ARG A 710 14.34 17.74 5.84
C ARG A 710 12.85 17.50 5.65
N MET A 711 12.46 16.39 5.02
CA MET A 711 11.04 16.09 4.75
C MET A 711 10.26 15.92 6.05
N SER A 712 10.77 15.10 6.98
CA SER A 712 10.14 14.93 8.30
C SER A 712 10.16 16.24 9.10
N TYR A 713 11.28 16.97 9.08
CA TYR A 713 11.38 18.28 9.71
C TYR A 713 10.26 19.22 9.26
N SER A 714 9.98 19.32 7.95
CA SER A 714 8.91 20.20 7.47
C SER A 714 7.54 19.81 8.03
N LEU A 715 7.19 18.52 8.01
CA LEU A 715 5.90 18.05 8.57
C LEU A 715 5.80 18.37 10.06
N LEU A 716 6.86 18.09 10.83
CA LEU A 716 6.89 18.34 12.27
C LEU A 716 6.77 19.82 12.61
N LYS A 717 7.43 20.71 11.85
CA LYS A 717 7.30 22.16 12.02
C LYS A 717 5.89 22.64 11.77
N ASN A 718 5.24 22.14 10.72
CA ASN A 718 3.85 22.49 10.45
C ASN A 718 2.88 21.97 11.54
N VAL A 719 3.16 20.82 12.15
CA VAL A 719 2.37 20.28 13.28
C VAL A 719 2.65 21.02 14.60
N GLY A 720 3.85 21.59 14.74
CA GLY A 720 4.34 22.23 15.96
C GLY A 720 5.06 21.26 16.92
N LEU A 721 5.54 20.12 16.41
CA LEU A 721 6.20 19.07 17.19
C LEU A 721 7.70 19.36 17.40
N GLU A 722 8.04 20.55 17.91
CA GLU A 722 9.43 20.98 18.17
C GLU A 722 10.18 20.01 19.09
N ASP A 723 9.45 19.34 19.97
CA ASP A 723 10.04 18.43 20.95
C ASP A 723 10.63 17.15 20.33
N CYS A 724 10.35 16.90 19.05
CA CYS A 724 10.86 15.74 18.31
C CYS A 724 11.79 16.14 17.15
N ILE A 725 12.25 17.38 17.12
CA ILE A 725 13.20 17.91 16.13
C ILE A 725 14.58 18.04 16.78
N THR A 726 15.61 17.49 16.15
CA THR A 726 17.00 17.49 16.65
C THR A 726 18.00 17.87 15.56
N TRP A 727 19.17 18.37 15.94
CA TRP A 727 20.15 18.97 15.03
C TRP A 727 21.51 18.27 15.04
N SER A 728 21.71 17.29 15.92
CA SER A 728 22.87 16.39 15.91
C SER A 728 22.48 14.98 16.33
N VAL A 729 23.35 14.01 16.05
CA VAL A 729 23.13 12.60 16.46
C VAL A 729 23.08 12.48 17.98
N GLU A 730 23.88 13.26 18.70
CA GLU A 730 23.89 13.31 20.17
C GLU A 730 22.57 13.84 20.71
N GLU A 731 22.04 14.92 20.13
CA GLU A 731 20.73 15.47 20.50
C GLU A 731 19.60 14.48 20.16
N PHE A 732 19.69 13.79 19.01
CA PHE A 732 18.75 12.74 18.63
C PHE A 732 18.68 11.64 19.70
N ILE A 733 19.85 11.14 20.12
CA ILE A 733 19.92 10.12 21.17
C ILE A 733 19.38 10.66 22.50
N GLU A 734 19.82 11.85 22.94
CA GLU A 734 19.37 12.45 24.19
C GLU A 734 17.85 12.65 24.21
N ARG A 735 17.28 13.19 23.12
CA ARG A 735 15.85 13.43 23.01
C ARG A 735 15.06 12.13 22.97
N GLY A 736 15.55 11.11 22.27
CA GLY A 736 14.94 9.78 22.26
C GLY A 736 14.89 9.15 23.65
N ILE A 737 15.96 9.28 24.43
CA ILE A 737 16.00 8.83 25.83
C ILE A 737 14.99 9.58 26.69
N GLN A 738 14.93 10.91 26.54
CA GLN A 738 14.00 11.75 27.29
C GLN A 738 12.54 11.40 26.98
N LEU A 739 12.19 11.19 25.71
CA LEU A 739 10.84 10.77 25.30
C LEU A 739 10.52 9.35 25.78
N GLY A 740 11.48 8.44 25.71
CA GLY A 740 11.32 7.04 26.12
C GLY A 740 11.17 6.83 27.63
N ASN A 741 11.82 7.65 28.44
CA ASN A 741 11.77 7.55 29.90
C ASN A 741 10.74 8.48 30.56
N ASN A 742 10.06 9.35 29.79
CA ASN A 742 9.10 10.31 30.32
C ASN A 742 7.71 10.17 29.64
N PRO A 743 6.78 9.39 30.25
CA PRO A 743 5.42 9.21 29.73
C PRO A 743 4.65 10.53 29.58
N GLU A 744 4.87 11.53 30.44
CA GLU A 744 4.19 12.83 30.34
C GLU A 744 4.64 13.62 29.12
N ARG A 745 5.95 13.61 28.84
CA ARG A 745 6.51 14.27 27.66
C ARG A 745 6.03 13.61 26.37
N LEU A 746 5.98 12.28 26.35
CA LEU A 746 5.42 11.54 25.21
C LEU A 746 3.91 11.81 25.04
N ALA A 747 3.14 11.85 26.13
CA ALA A 747 1.73 12.20 26.09
C ALA A 747 1.52 13.62 25.57
N LYS A 748 2.38 14.57 25.97
CA LYS A 748 2.37 15.95 25.45
C LYS A 748 2.67 15.99 23.95
N ALA A 749 3.65 15.23 23.47
CA ALA A 749 3.95 15.12 22.05
C ALA A 749 2.74 14.59 21.25
N LYS A 750 2.09 13.52 21.74
CA LYS A 750 0.84 12.98 21.17
C LYS A 750 -0.29 14.03 21.20
N GLN A 751 -0.39 14.84 22.25
CA GLN A 751 -1.39 15.90 22.35
C GLN A 751 -1.12 17.05 21.36
N THR A 752 0.13 17.47 21.18
CA THR A 752 0.49 18.49 20.18
C THR A 752 0.03 18.12 18.78
N ILE A 753 0.14 16.83 18.40
CA ILE A 753 -0.35 16.33 17.12
C ILE A 753 -1.87 16.51 17.02
N ARG A 754 -2.63 16.12 18.05
CA ARG A 754 -4.10 16.27 18.06
C ARG A 754 -4.53 17.73 17.99
N ASP A 755 -3.84 18.59 18.74
CA ASP A 755 -4.10 20.03 18.73
C ASP A 755 -3.76 20.66 17.36
N SER A 756 -2.94 20.01 16.54
CA SER A 756 -2.61 20.50 15.21
C SER A 756 -3.72 20.25 14.19
N TYR A 757 -4.62 19.27 14.41
CA TYR A 757 -5.59 18.81 13.42
C TYR A 757 -6.54 19.88 12.88
N HIS A 758 -6.87 20.92 13.67
CA HIS A 758 -7.74 22.02 13.24
C HIS A 758 -7.00 23.25 12.69
N ARG A 759 -5.68 23.32 12.85
CA ARG A 759 -4.90 24.55 12.57
C ARG A 759 -3.81 24.35 11.53
N SER A 760 -3.23 23.16 11.48
CA SER A 760 -2.08 22.89 10.64
C SER A 760 -2.50 22.60 9.22
N ILE A 761 -1.81 23.23 8.27
CA ILE A 761 -2.12 23.10 6.84
C ILE A 761 -1.89 21.68 6.30
N VAL A 762 -1.06 20.86 6.97
CA VAL A 762 -0.82 19.47 6.54
C VAL A 762 -2.08 18.61 6.61
N TRP A 763 -3.11 19.07 7.34
CA TRP A 763 -4.44 18.44 7.44
C TRP A 763 -5.51 19.16 6.62
N ASP A 764 -5.16 20.25 5.92
CA ASP A 764 -6.07 21.10 5.15
C ASP A 764 -5.65 21.15 3.67
N PRO A 765 -5.92 20.08 2.91
CA PRO A 765 -5.59 20.02 1.49
C PRO A 765 -6.36 21.07 0.67
N LYS A 766 -7.50 21.57 1.15
CA LYS A 766 -8.26 22.64 0.48
C LYS A 766 -7.50 23.96 0.55
N ARG A 767 -6.93 24.30 1.71
CA ARG A 767 -6.08 25.49 1.87
C ARG A 767 -4.80 25.38 1.04
N LEU A 768 -4.18 24.20 0.98
CA LEU A 768 -3.02 23.97 0.12
C LEU A 768 -3.39 24.11 -1.38
N ALA A 769 -4.53 23.55 -1.80
CA ALA A 769 -5.02 23.67 -3.18
C ALA A 769 -5.26 25.13 -3.60
N LYS A 770 -5.82 25.97 -2.71
CA LYS A 770 -5.97 27.42 -2.94
C LYS A 770 -4.62 28.14 -3.04
N ALA A 771 -3.64 27.75 -2.22
CA ALA A 771 -2.31 28.32 -2.33
C ALA A 771 -1.64 27.95 -3.66
N MET A 772 -1.80 26.70 -4.12
CA MET A 772 -1.33 26.25 -5.43
C MET A 772 -2.06 26.97 -6.58
N GLU A 773 -3.38 27.14 -6.48
CA GLU A 773 -4.16 27.93 -7.46
C GLU A 773 -3.59 29.33 -7.62
N ARG A 774 -3.36 30.03 -6.51
CA ARG A 774 -2.77 31.38 -6.53
C ARG A 774 -1.43 31.39 -7.25
N VAL A 775 -0.56 30.44 -6.94
CA VAL A 775 0.72 30.29 -7.64
C VAL A 775 0.51 30.08 -9.14
N PHE A 776 -0.42 29.22 -9.55
CA PHE A 776 -0.69 28.99 -10.98
C PHE A 776 -1.08 30.27 -11.72
N PHE A 777 -1.96 31.07 -11.15
CA PHE A 777 -2.36 32.34 -11.76
C PHE A 777 -1.26 33.40 -11.73
N GLU A 778 -0.45 33.46 -10.67
CA GLU A 778 0.71 34.35 -10.59
C GLU A 778 1.75 33.99 -11.67
N LEU A 779 2.06 32.70 -11.83
CA LEU A 779 2.98 32.21 -12.87
C LEU A 779 2.44 32.46 -14.28
N ALA A 780 1.15 32.18 -14.51
CA ALA A 780 0.51 32.42 -15.80
C ALA A 780 0.49 33.92 -16.15
N TYR A 781 0.32 34.80 -15.17
CA TYR A 781 0.37 36.25 -15.36
C TYR A 781 1.80 36.73 -15.65
N GLU A 782 2.79 36.25 -14.89
CA GLU A 782 4.22 36.57 -15.09
C GLU A 782 4.69 36.18 -16.52
N HIS A 783 4.22 35.03 -17.01
CA HIS A 783 4.49 34.52 -18.36
C HIS A 783 3.55 35.03 -19.46
N GLN A 784 2.68 35.99 -19.13
CA GLN A 784 1.75 36.64 -20.08
C GLN A 784 0.76 35.67 -20.78
N LEU A 785 0.47 34.52 -20.16
CA LEU A 785 -0.54 33.57 -20.62
C LEU A 785 -1.98 34.06 -20.34
N ILE A 786 -2.10 35.03 -19.44
CA ILE A 786 -3.33 35.74 -19.06
C ILE A 786 -3.04 37.24 -18.88
N GLN A 787 -4.07 38.09 -19.00
CA GLN A 787 -3.94 39.54 -18.87
C GLN A 787 -4.12 40.06 -17.43
N SER A 788 -4.76 39.27 -16.56
CA SER A 788 -5.03 39.64 -15.17
C SER A 788 -5.32 38.40 -14.35
N ILE A 789 -4.94 38.41 -13.07
CA ILE A 789 -5.30 37.37 -12.10
C ILE A 789 -6.79 37.56 -11.72
N PRO A 790 -7.64 36.51 -11.80
CA PRO A 790 -9.03 36.60 -11.38
C PRO A 790 -9.13 36.81 -9.86
N PRO A 791 -10.29 37.23 -9.32
CA PRO A 791 -10.49 37.27 -7.88
C PRO A 791 -10.39 35.86 -7.30
N LEU A 792 -9.31 35.61 -6.55
CA LEU A 792 -9.06 34.35 -5.87
C LEU A 792 -9.54 34.43 -4.43
N GLU A 793 -10.04 33.32 -3.90
CA GLU A 793 -10.35 33.22 -2.48
C GLU A 793 -9.08 33.34 -1.63
N ASP A 794 -9.22 33.90 -0.42
CA ASP A 794 -8.09 34.01 0.49
C ASP A 794 -7.62 32.61 0.95
N CYS A 795 -6.33 32.33 0.74
CA CYS A 795 -5.67 31.10 1.19
C CYS A 795 -5.09 31.22 2.61
N GLN A 796 -5.10 32.43 3.20
CA GLN A 796 -4.62 32.70 4.55
C GLN A 796 -5.72 32.78 5.61
N ALA A 797 -6.99 32.84 5.22
CA ALA A 797 -8.10 32.83 6.17
C ALA A 797 -8.05 31.57 7.04
N GLU A 798 -7.70 31.75 8.33
CA GLU A 798 -7.83 30.67 9.32
C GLU A 798 -9.29 30.24 9.41
N PRO A 799 -9.57 28.94 9.62
CA PRO A 799 -10.93 28.52 9.91
C PRO A 799 -11.44 29.33 11.10
N LYS A 800 -12.56 30.05 10.92
CA LYS A 800 -13.18 30.79 12.02
C LYS A 800 -13.39 29.82 13.18
N PRO A 801 -12.97 30.15 14.42
CA PRO A 801 -13.31 29.31 15.56
C PRO A 801 -14.83 29.27 15.67
N ALA A 802 -15.43 28.15 15.31
CA ALA A 802 -16.85 27.91 15.54
C ALA A 802 -17.13 27.99 17.06
N GLU A 803 -18.35 28.37 17.42
CA GLU A 803 -18.81 28.29 18.80
C GLU A 803 -18.51 26.88 19.37
N SER A 804 -18.04 26.82 20.63
CA SER A 804 -17.60 25.56 21.25
C SER A 804 -18.79 24.71 21.69
N ILE A 805 -19.57 24.20 20.73
CA ILE A 805 -20.71 23.33 21.02
C ILE A 805 -20.18 21.91 21.24
N ARG A 806 -20.48 21.32 22.40
CA ARG A 806 -20.29 19.89 22.68
C ARG A 806 -21.65 19.23 22.79
N LEU A 807 -21.89 18.19 22.00
CA LEU A 807 -23.22 17.61 21.81
C LEU A 807 -23.35 16.24 22.49
N HIS A 808 -24.28 16.12 23.43
CA HIS A 808 -24.67 14.86 24.04
C HIS A 808 -25.93 14.33 23.36
N ILE A 809 -25.77 13.30 22.52
CA ILE A 809 -26.88 12.69 21.78
C ILE A 809 -27.59 11.68 22.68
N GLY A 810 -28.89 11.92 22.95
CA GLY A 810 -29.71 11.06 23.81
C GLY A 810 -29.46 11.23 25.31
N GLY A 811 -28.85 12.35 25.71
CA GLY A 811 -28.54 12.64 27.11
C GLY A 811 -29.79 12.85 27.96
N LYS A 812 -29.73 12.41 29.22
CA LYS A 812 -30.87 12.49 30.17
C LYS A 812 -30.69 13.53 31.28
N GLN A 813 -29.50 14.13 31.39
CA GLN A 813 -29.14 15.03 32.48
C GLN A 813 -28.44 16.28 31.92
N PRO A 814 -28.96 17.49 32.18
CA PRO A 814 -28.31 18.74 31.79
C PRO A 814 -26.89 18.84 32.32
N HIS A 815 -26.00 19.48 31.56
CA HIS A 815 -24.60 19.68 31.93
C HIS A 815 -24.13 21.07 31.48
N PRO A 816 -23.29 21.78 32.25
CA PRO A 816 -22.86 23.14 31.91
C PRO A 816 -22.14 23.22 30.55
N ASP A 817 -21.27 22.25 30.27
CA ASP A 817 -20.45 22.24 29.06
C ASP A 817 -21.01 21.41 27.89
N TRP A 818 -22.16 20.74 28.06
CA TRP A 818 -22.71 19.83 27.05
C TRP A 818 -24.17 20.15 26.74
N LYS A 819 -24.49 20.20 25.46
CA LYS A 819 -25.83 20.44 24.94
C LYS A 819 -26.50 19.15 24.52
N ILE A 820 -27.73 18.93 24.94
CA ILE A 820 -28.46 17.69 24.68
C ILE A 820 -29.20 17.79 23.34
N LEU A 821 -28.94 16.81 22.46
CA LEU A 821 -29.75 16.54 21.27
C LEU A 821 -30.63 15.32 21.55
N ASP A 822 -31.94 15.47 21.46
CA ASP A 822 -32.88 14.35 21.49
C ASP A 822 -34.00 14.53 20.46
N ARG A 823 -34.59 13.42 20.01
CA ARG A 823 -35.75 13.45 19.11
C ARG A 823 -37.02 13.81 19.87
N GLN A 824 -37.09 13.49 21.16
CA GLN A 824 -38.23 13.80 22.02
C GLN A 824 -38.07 15.20 22.61
N VAL A 825 -39.14 15.98 22.59
CA VAL A 825 -39.16 17.30 23.23
C VAL A 825 -39.20 17.09 24.75
N GLY A 826 -38.34 17.78 25.48
CA GLY A 826 -38.34 17.78 26.94
C GLY A 826 -37.59 18.97 27.52
N ASP A 827 -37.86 19.29 28.78
CA ASP A 827 -37.32 20.49 29.46
C ASP A 827 -35.79 20.50 29.59
N HIS A 828 -35.15 19.34 29.42
CA HIS A 828 -33.69 19.16 29.50
C HIS A 828 -33.01 19.09 28.12
N VAL A 829 -33.77 19.20 27.02
CA VAL A 829 -33.26 19.04 25.65
C VAL A 829 -32.96 20.42 25.07
N ASP A 830 -31.70 20.66 24.70
CA ASP A 830 -31.28 21.93 24.08
C ASP A 830 -31.64 21.98 22.59
N TYR A 831 -31.52 20.85 21.88
CA TYR A 831 -31.78 20.74 20.45
C TYR A 831 -32.71 19.56 20.16
N VAL A 832 -33.84 19.83 19.51
CA VAL A 832 -34.78 18.77 19.09
C VAL A 832 -34.42 18.33 17.68
N GLY A 833 -34.02 17.07 17.50
CA GLY A 833 -33.59 16.58 16.19
C GLY A 833 -33.25 15.10 16.15
N SER A 834 -33.04 14.58 14.95
CA SER A 834 -32.64 13.19 14.75
C SER A 834 -31.13 13.05 14.78
N ALA A 835 -30.61 12.02 15.43
CA ALA A 835 -29.18 11.73 15.42
C ALA A 835 -28.64 11.29 14.05
N ILE A 836 -29.50 11.02 13.06
CA ILE A 836 -29.08 10.71 11.67
C ILE A 836 -29.11 11.92 10.73
N ASP A 837 -29.61 13.06 11.20
CA ASP A 837 -29.75 14.30 10.42
C ASP A 837 -29.38 15.48 11.32
N LEU A 838 -28.16 15.98 11.14
CA LEU A 838 -27.61 17.10 11.89
C LEU A 838 -27.55 18.36 11.02
N SER A 839 -28.44 18.49 10.04
CA SER A 839 -28.52 19.64 9.12
C SER A 839 -28.74 21.00 9.82
N GLN A 840 -29.24 20.99 11.06
CA GLN A 840 -29.34 22.19 11.90
C GLN A 840 -27.97 22.75 12.35
N PHE A 841 -26.89 21.98 12.17
CA PHE A 841 -25.52 22.38 12.49
C PHE A 841 -24.69 22.52 11.21
N GLU A 842 -23.91 23.61 11.14
CA GLU A 842 -22.97 23.85 10.05
C GLU A 842 -21.82 22.82 10.06
N ASP A 843 -21.19 22.61 8.90
CA ASP A 843 -20.00 21.78 8.79
C ASP A 843 -18.90 22.31 9.73
N ASN A 844 -18.21 21.41 10.43
CA ASN A 844 -17.12 21.76 11.35
C ASN A 844 -17.50 22.70 12.51
N SER A 845 -18.77 22.70 12.94
CA SER A 845 -19.27 23.56 14.03
C SER A 845 -19.25 22.92 15.42
N ILE A 846 -19.12 21.59 15.52
CA ILE A 846 -19.19 20.84 16.79
C ILE A 846 -17.79 20.48 17.27
N GLU A 847 -17.47 20.78 18.53
CA GLU A 847 -16.19 20.43 19.15
C GLU A 847 -16.11 18.94 19.50
N ALA A 848 -17.17 18.40 20.08
CA ALA A 848 -17.21 17.01 20.53
C ALA A 848 -18.64 16.46 20.51
N ILE A 849 -18.76 15.17 20.21
CA ILE A 849 -20.01 14.42 20.27
C ILE A 849 -19.84 13.29 21.28
N TYR A 850 -20.75 13.21 22.25
CA TYR A 850 -20.90 12.09 23.17
C TYR A 850 -22.19 11.35 22.86
N ALA A 851 -22.11 10.07 22.50
CA ALA A 851 -23.24 9.27 22.03
C ALA A 851 -23.29 7.90 22.77
N PRO A 852 -23.73 7.87 24.04
CA PRO A 852 -23.83 6.63 24.80
C PRO A 852 -25.07 5.82 24.42
N TYR A 853 -24.87 4.57 24.00
CA TYR A 853 -25.93 3.59 23.73
C TYR A 853 -27.02 4.03 22.74
N ILE A 854 -26.62 4.83 21.73
CA ILE A 854 -27.48 5.26 20.61
C ILE A 854 -27.19 4.49 19.32
N LEU A 855 -25.92 4.24 19.01
CA LEU A 855 -25.50 3.75 17.69
C LEU A 855 -26.12 2.39 17.31
N GLN A 856 -26.32 1.50 18.29
CA GLN A 856 -26.91 0.18 18.11
C GLN A 856 -28.40 0.18 17.72
N ARG A 857 -29.06 1.34 17.79
CA ARG A 857 -30.48 1.51 17.42
C ARG A 857 -30.66 1.77 15.93
N PHE A 858 -29.58 2.06 15.21
CA PHE A 858 -29.59 2.28 13.76
C PHE A 858 -29.40 0.97 13.01
N ASN A 859 -30.09 0.81 11.88
CA ASN A 859 -29.81 -0.30 10.97
C ASN A 859 -28.45 -0.13 10.27
N TYR A 860 -27.77 -1.25 10.04
CA TYR A 860 -26.40 -1.26 9.50
C TYR A 860 -26.30 -0.92 8.00
N THR A 861 -27.40 -0.96 7.24
CA THR A 861 -27.38 -0.77 5.78
C THR A 861 -27.53 0.69 5.36
N ARG A 862 -28.28 1.51 6.13
CA ARG A 862 -28.59 2.90 5.75
C ARG A 862 -28.40 3.88 6.89
N GLU A 863 -29.02 3.64 8.04
CA GLU A 863 -29.06 4.63 9.13
C GLU A 863 -27.68 4.85 9.74
N LEU A 864 -26.94 3.76 10.02
CA LEU A 864 -25.65 3.86 10.69
C LEU A 864 -24.58 4.58 9.84
N PRO A 865 -24.37 4.23 8.55
CA PRO A 865 -23.44 4.98 7.70
C PRO A 865 -23.84 6.46 7.54
N THR A 866 -25.14 6.75 7.50
CA THR A 866 -25.65 8.13 7.38
C THR A 866 -25.36 8.92 8.65
N ALA A 867 -25.66 8.35 9.83
CA ALA A 867 -25.41 8.99 11.12
C ALA A 867 -23.93 9.31 11.32
N LEU A 868 -23.03 8.34 11.09
CA LEU A 868 -21.60 8.56 11.26
C LEU A 868 -21.05 9.62 10.29
N LYS A 869 -21.53 9.64 9.03
CA LYS A 869 -21.17 10.70 8.07
C LYS A 869 -21.63 12.08 8.53
N GLU A 870 -22.85 12.20 9.03
CA GLU A 870 -23.36 13.46 9.58
C GLU A 870 -22.57 13.90 10.82
N TRP A 871 -22.25 12.97 11.72
CA TRP A 871 -21.45 13.26 12.91
C TRP A 871 -20.04 13.72 12.54
N HIS A 872 -19.41 13.06 11.57
CA HIS A 872 -18.11 13.49 11.04
C HIS A 872 -18.21 14.85 10.36
N ARG A 873 -19.24 15.11 9.53
CA ARG A 873 -19.45 16.39 8.85
C ARG A 873 -19.49 17.56 9.83
N VAL A 874 -20.32 17.47 10.87
CA VAL A 874 -20.51 18.57 11.82
C VAL A 874 -19.35 18.73 12.81
N LEU A 875 -18.61 17.66 13.11
CA LEU A 875 -17.41 17.77 13.95
C LEU A 875 -16.38 18.68 13.26
N ARG A 876 -15.77 19.57 14.02
CA ARG A 876 -14.58 20.30 13.57
C ARG A 876 -13.42 19.32 13.40
N PHE A 877 -12.46 19.65 12.54
CA PHE A 877 -11.20 18.90 12.48
C PHE A 877 -10.56 18.83 13.88
N GLY A 878 -10.03 17.68 14.29
CA GLY A 878 -9.55 17.46 15.66
C GLY A 878 -10.65 17.33 16.72
N GLY A 879 -11.93 17.50 16.36
CA GLY A 879 -13.06 17.26 17.22
C GLY A 879 -13.22 15.77 17.55
N GLN A 880 -13.78 15.47 18.72
CA GLN A 880 -13.83 14.11 19.25
C GLN A 880 -15.23 13.52 19.22
N LEU A 881 -15.34 12.32 18.67
CA LEU A 881 -16.50 11.45 18.80
C LEU A 881 -16.24 10.42 19.90
N MET A 882 -17.13 10.33 20.88
CA MET A 882 -17.06 9.42 22.00
C MET A 882 -18.31 8.54 21.98
N ILE A 883 -18.09 7.25 21.68
CA ILE A 883 -19.15 6.25 21.52
C ILE A 883 -19.03 5.23 22.63
N SER A 884 -20.18 4.89 23.22
CA SER A 884 -20.32 3.72 24.09
C SER A 884 -21.41 2.83 23.51
N VAL A 885 -21.10 1.55 23.30
CA VAL A 885 -22.03 0.52 22.80
C VAL A 885 -21.85 -0.77 23.58
N PRO A 886 -22.86 -1.67 23.63
CA PRO A 886 -22.67 -3.00 24.19
C PRO A 886 -21.51 -3.75 23.52
N ASP A 887 -20.57 -4.28 24.31
CA ASP A 887 -19.48 -5.12 23.80
C ASP A 887 -20.00 -6.52 23.51
N MET A 888 -20.36 -6.78 22.24
CA MET A 888 -20.99 -8.05 21.86
C MET A 888 -20.08 -9.27 22.07
N PRO A 889 -18.80 -9.26 21.67
CA PRO A 889 -17.88 -10.35 22.01
C PRO A 889 -17.85 -10.67 23.51
N THR A 890 -17.80 -9.65 24.37
CA THR A 890 -17.80 -9.85 25.82
C THR A 890 -19.13 -10.39 26.34
N LEU A 891 -20.25 -9.84 25.87
CA LEU A 891 -21.59 -10.30 26.26
C LEU A 891 -21.86 -11.74 25.81
N CYS A 892 -21.47 -12.13 24.59
CA CYS A 892 -21.56 -13.50 24.10
C CYS A 892 -20.75 -14.47 24.99
N ARG A 893 -19.51 -14.11 25.31
CA ARG A 893 -18.63 -14.91 26.18
C ARG A 893 -19.21 -15.07 27.58
N LEU A 894 -19.76 -14.00 28.17
CA LEU A 894 -20.46 -14.06 29.46
C LEU A 894 -21.72 -14.93 29.37
N TYR A 895 -22.50 -14.80 28.30
CA TYR A 895 -23.72 -15.59 28.11
C TYR A 895 -23.43 -17.09 28.04
N LEU A 896 -22.29 -17.49 27.48
CA LEU A 896 -21.92 -18.89 27.30
C LEU A 896 -21.31 -19.55 28.55
N LYS A 897 -20.93 -18.79 29.59
CA LYS A 897 -20.35 -19.37 30.83
C LYS A 897 -21.35 -20.27 31.57
N ASP A 898 -20.92 -21.47 31.95
CA ASP A 898 -21.76 -22.48 32.62
C ASP A 898 -22.31 -22.00 33.97
N GLU A 899 -21.56 -21.17 34.68
CA GLU A 899 -21.86 -20.70 36.04
C GLU A 899 -22.89 -19.56 36.11
N VAL A 900 -23.36 -19.06 34.96
CA VAL A 900 -24.27 -17.92 34.86
C VAL A 900 -25.73 -18.36 34.98
N SER A 901 -26.45 -17.82 35.97
CA SER A 901 -27.85 -18.16 36.25
C SER A 901 -28.80 -17.71 35.14
N LEU A 902 -30.01 -18.29 35.09
CA LEU A 902 -31.05 -17.90 34.13
C LEU A 902 -31.35 -16.39 34.18
N GLU A 903 -31.44 -15.82 35.37
CA GLU A 903 -31.69 -14.38 35.57
C GLU A 903 -30.54 -13.54 35.01
N GLN A 904 -29.29 -13.95 35.26
CA GLN A 904 -28.12 -13.26 34.74
C GLN A 904 -28.04 -13.36 33.21
N ARG A 905 -28.36 -14.53 32.63
CA ARG A 905 -28.47 -14.70 31.16
C ARG A 905 -29.55 -13.80 30.58
N PHE A 906 -30.69 -13.66 31.24
CA PHE A 906 -31.74 -12.73 30.82
C PHE A 906 -31.27 -11.27 30.86
N ARG A 907 -30.49 -10.88 31.88
CA ARG A 907 -29.88 -9.53 31.94
C ARG A 907 -28.88 -9.31 30.81
N ILE A 908 -28.03 -10.29 30.51
CA ILE A 908 -27.08 -10.22 29.39
C ILE A 908 -27.84 -10.08 28.07
N MET A 909 -28.89 -10.88 27.86
CA MET A 909 -29.74 -10.80 26.68
C MET A 909 -30.35 -9.39 26.51
N ARG A 910 -30.83 -8.76 27.59
CA ARG A 910 -31.32 -7.37 27.54
C ARG A 910 -30.23 -6.36 27.18
N MET A 911 -28.98 -6.57 27.60
CA MET A 911 -27.86 -5.72 27.17
C MET A 911 -27.57 -5.88 25.67
N MET A 912 -27.78 -7.09 25.11
CA MET A 912 -27.54 -7.37 23.69
C MET A 912 -28.66 -6.84 22.78
N PHE A 913 -29.92 -6.99 23.18
CA PHE A 913 -31.08 -6.73 22.33
C PHE A 913 -31.89 -5.49 22.74
N GLY A 914 -31.44 -4.82 23.80
CA GLY A 914 -32.14 -3.70 24.40
C GLY A 914 -33.29 -4.13 25.32
N ASP A 915 -33.91 -3.15 25.98
CA ASP A 915 -34.98 -3.39 26.95
C ASP A 915 -36.34 -3.67 26.31
N GLN A 916 -36.51 -3.32 25.03
CA GLN A 916 -37.71 -3.60 24.21
C GLN A 916 -39.02 -3.12 24.83
N VAL A 917 -38.96 -2.12 25.71
CA VAL A 917 -40.15 -1.48 26.31
C VAL A 917 -40.90 -0.58 25.33
N ASP A 918 -40.23 -0.12 24.28
CA ASP A 918 -40.79 0.59 23.13
C ASP A 918 -39.91 0.36 21.88
N GLU A 919 -40.39 0.78 20.70
CA GLU A 919 -39.68 0.64 19.43
C GLU A 919 -38.29 1.32 19.41
N GLN A 920 -38.04 2.29 20.30
CA GLN A 920 -36.78 3.02 20.39
C GLN A 920 -35.74 2.32 21.30
N ASN A 921 -36.14 1.26 22.01
CA ASN A 921 -35.31 0.47 22.90
C ASN A 921 -34.90 -0.89 22.32
N TYR A 922 -35.04 -1.08 21.00
CA TYR A 922 -34.51 -2.25 20.30
C TYR A 922 -33.10 -1.99 19.79
N TYR A 923 -32.18 -2.92 20.08
CA TYR A 923 -30.85 -2.91 19.49
C TYR A 923 -30.87 -3.76 18.21
N LYS A 924 -30.58 -3.11 17.08
CA LYS A 924 -30.62 -3.69 15.74
C LYS A 924 -29.25 -4.21 15.29
N VAL A 925 -28.17 -3.71 15.90
CA VAL A 925 -26.80 -3.98 15.49
C VAL A 925 -25.94 -4.24 16.72
N GLY A 926 -25.14 -5.30 16.65
CA GLY A 926 -24.12 -5.62 17.63
C GLY A 926 -22.74 -5.14 17.20
N PHE A 927 -21.92 -4.64 18.13
CA PHE A 927 -20.58 -4.14 17.81
C PHE A 927 -19.49 -4.98 18.45
N SER A 928 -18.48 -5.28 17.65
CA SER A 928 -17.12 -5.58 18.11
C SER A 928 -16.23 -4.38 17.87
N TRP A 929 -15.01 -4.42 18.42
CA TRP A 929 -14.00 -3.40 18.15
C TRP A 929 -13.69 -3.27 16.67
N GLU A 930 -13.45 -4.39 15.99
CA GLU A 930 -13.01 -4.45 14.60
C GLU A 930 -14.09 -3.84 13.70
N TYR A 931 -15.36 -4.17 13.96
CA TYR A 931 -16.48 -3.64 13.19
C TYR A 931 -16.68 -2.14 13.41
N LEU A 932 -16.68 -1.68 14.67
CA LEU A 932 -16.84 -0.26 14.98
C LEU A 932 -15.65 0.58 14.46
N PHE A 933 -14.43 0.07 14.62
CA PHE A 933 -13.23 0.70 14.07
C PHE A 933 -13.34 0.85 12.55
N ALA A 934 -13.70 -0.22 11.84
CA ALA A 934 -13.83 -0.19 10.38
C ALA A 934 -14.86 0.85 9.92
N LEU A 935 -16.01 0.93 10.59
CA LEU A 935 -17.04 1.93 10.29
C LEU A 935 -16.56 3.36 10.50
N LEU A 936 -15.86 3.61 11.62
CA LEU A 936 -15.33 4.94 11.93
C LEU A 936 -14.20 5.33 10.96
N ALA A 937 -13.26 4.42 10.70
CA ALA A 937 -12.17 4.64 9.75
C ALA A 937 -12.68 4.87 8.33
N GLN A 938 -13.70 4.13 7.88
CA GLN A 938 -14.31 4.30 6.55
C GLN A 938 -14.96 5.67 6.36
N VAL A 939 -15.51 6.24 7.44
CA VAL A 939 -16.11 7.59 7.41
C VAL A 939 -15.04 8.69 7.42
N GLY A 940 -13.81 8.35 7.82
CA GLY A 940 -12.67 9.27 7.86
C GLY A 940 -12.30 9.74 9.25
N PHE A 941 -12.71 9.01 10.31
CA PHE A 941 -12.15 9.25 11.64
C PHE A 941 -10.72 8.70 11.74
N ARG A 942 -9.87 9.42 12.47
CA ARG A 942 -8.48 9.09 12.80
C ARG A 942 -8.28 8.96 14.31
N VAL A 943 -7.14 8.41 14.70
CA VAL A 943 -6.78 8.18 16.11
C VAL A 943 -7.93 7.51 16.88
N ILE A 944 -8.37 6.36 16.36
CA ILE A 944 -9.48 5.59 16.94
C ILE A 944 -8.91 4.68 18.03
N ARG A 945 -9.37 4.84 19.26
CA ARG A 945 -8.85 4.12 20.43
C ARG A 945 -9.96 3.61 21.34
N LYS A 946 -9.74 2.43 21.92
CA LYS A 946 -10.51 1.98 23.08
C LYS A 946 -10.12 2.80 24.29
N VAL A 947 -11.09 3.08 25.15
CA VAL A 947 -10.87 3.62 26.49
C VAL A 947 -11.63 2.78 27.50
N ASP A 948 -11.16 2.67 28.74
CA ASP A 948 -11.87 1.86 29.73
C ASP A 948 -13.20 2.50 30.14
N ARG A 949 -13.21 3.83 30.26
CA ARG A 949 -14.34 4.65 30.72
C ARG A 949 -14.21 6.07 30.20
N PHE A 950 -15.33 6.79 30.10
CA PHE A 950 -15.33 8.22 29.80
C PHE A 950 -15.34 9.08 31.07
N GLY A 951 -16.07 8.65 32.10
CA GLY A 951 -16.19 9.40 33.36
C GLY A 951 -16.87 10.78 33.21
N LEU A 952 -17.71 10.95 32.18
CA LEU A 952 -18.39 12.22 31.88
C LEU A 952 -19.80 12.31 32.49
N PHE A 953 -20.56 11.22 32.43
CA PHE A 953 -21.95 11.15 32.86
C PHE A 953 -22.19 9.83 33.62
N ASN A 954 -23.24 9.77 34.42
CA ASN A 954 -23.66 8.54 35.08
C ASN A 954 -24.55 7.70 34.14
N ASP A 955 -23.91 6.93 33.26
CA ASP A 955 -24.58 6.09 32.27
C ASP A 955 -23.91 4.71 32.13
N CYS A 956 -24.37 3.94 31.14
CA CYS A 956 -23.92 2.57 30.93
C CYS A 956 -22.48 2.47 30.38
N SER A 957 -21.81 3.57 30.04
CA SER A 957 -20.43 3.51 29.55
C SER A 957 -19.44 2.98 30.60
N ASP A 958 -19.76 3.12 31.89
CA ASP A 958 -18.96 2.60 33.00
C ASP A 958 -19.50 1.26 33.54
N MET A 959 -20.42 0.61 32.81
CA MET A 959 -21.11 -0.59 33.28
C MET A 959 -20.17 -1.80 33.38
N VAL A 960 -20.14 -2.38 34.58
CA VAL A 960 -19.46 -3.66 34.88
C VAL A 960 -20.52 -4.69 35.27
N PHE A 961 -20.47 -5.86 34.65
CA PHE A 961 -21.35 -6.98 34.95
C PHE A 961 -20.54 -8.27 35.14
N LEU A 962 -20.79 -8.98 36.24
CA LEU A 962 -20.04 -10.18 36.63
C LEU A 962 -18.51 -9.96 36.67
N GLY A 963 -18.08 -8.78 37.11
CA GLY A 963 -16.67 -8.41 37.23
C GLY A 963 -15.99 -8.00 35.92
N GLU A 964 -16.71 -7.99 34.80
CA GLU A 964 -16.18 -7.58 33.49
C GLU A 964 -16.87 -6.30 32.98
N PRO A 965 -16.13 -5.33 32.41
CA PRO A 965 -16.73 -4.24 31.65
C PRO A 965 -17.53 -4.79 30.47
N VAL A 966 -18.76 -4.31 30.30
CA VAL A 966 -19.66 -4.79 29.22
C VAL A 966 -19.95 -3.72 28.16
N SER A 967 -19.29 -2.56 28.27
CA SER A 967 -19.33 -1.48 27.30
C SER A 967 -18.06 -1.45 26.48
N LEU A 968 -18.21 -1.37 25.16
CA LEU A 968 -17.15 -0.99 24.24
C LEU A 968 -17.16 0.53 24.11
N ASN A 969 -16.19 1.17 24.75
CA ASN A 969 -16.00 2.62 24.74
C ASN A 969 -14.90 3.01 23.75
N VAL A 970 -15.24 3.88 22.80
CA VAL A 970 -14.34 4.30 21.72
C VAL A 970 -14.29 5.82 21.63
N VAL A 971 -13.07 6.35 21.56
CA VAL A 971 -12.80 7.75 21.18
C VAL A 971 -12.25 7.74 19.76
N ALA A 972 -12.82 8.56 18.89
CA ALA A 972 -12.38 8.78 17.52
C ALA A 972 -12.25 10.28 17.25
N THR A 973 -11.27 10.68 16.45
CA THR A 973 -10.97 12.09 16.16
C THR A 973 -11.25 12.38 14.69
N LYS A 974 -11.86 13.52 14.35
CA LYS A 974 -11.99 13.94 12.95
C LYS A 974 -10.66 14.39 12.36
#